data_AF-A0A2B4R9I4-F1
#
_entry.id   AF-A0A2B4R9I4-F1
#
_cell.length_a   1.000
_cell.length_b   1.000
_cell.length_c   1.000
_cell.angle_alpha   90.00
_cell.angle_beta   90.00
_cell.angle_gamma   90.00
#
_symmetry.space_group_name_H-M   'P 1'
#
loop_
_entity.id
_entity.type
_entity.pdbx_description
1 polymer ?
#
loop_
_entity_poly.entity_id
_entity_poly.type
_entity_poly.pdbx_seq_one_letter_code
_entity_poly.pdbx_strand_id
1 'polypeptide(L)'
;MASEEDTASVRPPEPVTILVVRCKNLKGSKGDSLNSLVRLEFGANLLGESPKVEANTETHSTEYNFHASFDCTFEDATFLDSIAYKPVIVTVVEVLPKDKKGKEEKINILGHSCIDLLPLLHGETKFSVMQCVHPVTVPNEPATTEHVLPEIEVQVSVAQPLLTETQLHNSNLLSVHVDSAFSVPDSWQIQVAQQFNHTVSLPIPISAEKENTVVISNGLLRAPGEREIATQRRWSAAPSASGSCLYITDSNIETLPFEDEDGDLRDREDIAFRQEAVNEKNHVTWNAERRCFLSAEAAESLQNKVAQNRYWPLEIMRTPIQQATKAKGKQSSLEEEIPISFHGVAYVNMAPLLYPGVKRIRGAYLVKPFIENEVFDKTKRKGTLAEEAARVANGMGRTLASAMALKAPPPSKQGKADAKTKPSAAVLKPDVSTEGESNEARNLEGQQYLESRTFITLELVLDKPLVPKRPPSSLARKVAEYIPPRPVFARKTGGSKKAVEDFHGQLTAVANSLLEEFRQMYGDDLLKGSLPQSNDAMDQRRQKFLYELNTSGKYFAFKEQLKNSVIKIVREKYLNTTAFTDKEKLQAFLSELYVFLIDQMHVALNKFLTAEEAPEEPPPVTDSATLKHFAREAERLSRNKNDPDHWFDYGAFCLLIGDFGKAEECFKETVAIAQKHVPGLLMYGCISLMNAKYEEAETFLEAATCAESKNVIAWTMLGLYYDSIQNDIGAERAFLEANRLNAATSSSIELTAPVDVPAEVEGSVSETVAEELAGEGAPGIAVSEDQKVPEVHVIEHLVASIAHIEVFSSLPTFLSLVSSNKLTDAALAHELVAANGEPGARYYVLLGRLKIQQKSFIEAEENLKQAVVLKHQ
;
A
#
# COMPACT_ATOMS: atom_id res chain seq x y z
N MET A 1 -17.95 -45.03 -27.90
CA MET A 1 -18.53 -44.96 -26.56
C MET A 1 -18.19 -43.59 -26.04
N ALA A 2 -19.23 -42.79 -25.79
CA ALA A 2 -19.09 -41.40 -25.38
C ALA A 2 -18.43 -41.32 -23.99
N SER A 3 -17.61 -40.30 -23.82
CA SER A 3 -17.08 -39.83 -22.55
C SER A 3 -18.24 -39.53 -21.60
N GLU A 4 -18.33 -40.27 -20.50
CA GLU A 4 -19.11 -39.84 -19.35
C GLU A 4 -18.47 -38.54 -18.84
N GLU A 5 -19.22 -37.44 -18.97
CA GLU A 5 -18.96 -36.20 -18.27
C GLU A 5 -19.02 -36.50 -16.77
N ASP A 6 -17.89 -36.34 -16.08
CA ASP A 6 -17.80 -36.32 -14.62
C ASP A 6 -18.63 -35.13 -14.12
N THR A 7 -19.94 -35.34 -13.94
CA THR A 7 -20.80 -34.41 -13.23
C THR A 7 -20.37 -34.42 -11.77
N ALA A 8 -19.63 -33.38 -11.36
CA ALA A 8 -19.23 -33.19 -9.98
C ALA A 8 -20.47 -33.28 -9.07
N SER A 9 -20.53 -34.30 -8.22
CA SER A 9 -21.61 -34.50 -7.26
C SER A 9 -21.70 -33.28 -6.34
N VAL A 10 -22.78 -32.50 -6.45
CA VAL A 10 -23.05 -31.37 -5.56
C VAL A 10 -23.11 -31.88 -4.11
N ARG A 11 -22.37 -31.23 -3.21
CA ARG A 11 -22.34 -31.58 -1.78
C ARG A 11 -23.78 -31.54 -1.23
N PRO A 12 -24.23 -32.56 -0.47
CA PRO A 12 -25.56 -32.53 0.14
C PRO A 12 -25.70 -31.32 1.07
N PRO A 13 -26.92 -30.79 1.27
CA PRO A 13 -27.14 -29.68 2.19
C PRO A 13 -26.66 -29.99 3.61
N GLU A 14 -26.05 -29.01 4.26
CA GLU A 14 -25.53 -29.11 5.63
C GLU A 14 -26.50 -28.42 6.61
N PRO A 15 -27.05 -29.13 7.60
CA PRO A 15 -27.97 -28.53 8.57
C PRO A 15 -27.22 -27.64 9.57
N VAL A 16 -27.55 -26.35 9.59
CA VAL A 16 -27.09 -25.40 10.62
C VAL A 16 -28.04 -25.50 11.80
N THR A 17 -27.56 -25.99 12.94
CA THR A 17 -28.35 -26.17 14.16
C THR A 17 -28.11 -25.03 15.13
N ILE A 18 -29.19 -24.41 15.59
CA ILE A 18 -29.21 -23.34 16.59
C ILE A 18 -29.87 -23.89 17.85
N LEU A 19 -29.13 -23.89 18.96
CA LEU A 19 -29.59 -24.29 20.28
C LEU A 19 -29.65 -23.05 21.19
N VAL A 20 -30.86 -22.66 21.59
CA VAL A 20 -31.07 -21.69 22.66
C VAL A 20 -31.02 -22.45 23.98
N VAL A 21 -29.94 -22.26 24.75
CA VAL A 21 -29.72 -22.97 26.01
C VAL A 21 -30.60 -22.35 27.10
N ARG A 22 -30.35 -21.07 27.41
CA ARG A 22 -31.02 -20.35 28.51
C ARG A 22 -30.98 -18.85 28.32
N CYS A 23 -31.82 -18.14 29.06
CA CYS A 23 -31.77 -16.69 29.21
C CYS A 23 -31.64 -16.31 30.69
N LYS A 24 -30.73 -15.39 31.03
CA LYS A 24 -30.47 -14.90 32.38
C LYS A 24 -31.02 -13.49 32.56
N ASN A 25 -31.38 -13.13 33.79
CA ASN A 25 -31.87 -11.80 34.17
C ASN A 25 -33.13 -11.35 33.43
N LEU A 26 -33.92 -12.31 32.92
CA LEU A 26 -35.17 -12.02 32.22
C LEU A 26 -36.27 -11.63 33.21
N LYS A 27 -36.97 -10.52 32.94
CA LYS A 27 -38.06 -10.02 33.79
C LYS A 27 -39.35 -9.88 32.98
N GLY A 28 -40.46 -10.34 33.56
CA GLY A 28 -41.79 -10.22 32.95
C GLY A 28 -42.40 -8.84 33.14
N SER A 29 -43.42 -8.51 32.33
CA SER A 29 -44.11 -7.23 32.42
C SER A 29 -45.00 -7.08 33.67
N LYS A 30 -45.34 -8.20 34.33
CA LYS A 30 -46.23 -8.24 35.50
C LYS A 30 -45.57 -8.73 36.80
N GLY A 31 -44.24 -8.87 36.85
CA GLY A 31 -43.48 -9.31 38.04
C GLY A 31 -42.57 -10.52 37.78
N ASP A 32 -42.16 -11.19 38.86
CA ASP A 32 -41.13 -12.25 38.82
C ASP A 32 -41.64 -13.61 38.31
N SER A 33 -42.95 -13.87 38.35
CA SER A 33 -43.55 -15.09 37.80
C SER A 33 -43.70 -14.98 36.28
N LEU A 34 -42.65 -15.37 35.55
CA LEU A 34 -42.57 -15.25 34.10
C LEU A 34 -42.73 -16.61 33.41
N ASN A 35 -43.74 -16.74 32.56
CA ASN A 35 -43.82 -17.80 31.56
C ASN A 35 -43.40 -17.22 30.20
N SER A 36 -42.39 -17.82 29.59
CA SER A 36 -41.83 -17.31 28.34
C SER A 36 -41.55 -18.42 27.33
N LEU A 37 -41.48 -18.05 26.06
CA LEU A 37 -41.03 -18.88 24.95
C LEU A 37 -40.06 -18.08 24.07
N VAL A 38 -39.24 -18.78 23.29
CA VAL A 38 -38.37 -18.17 22.28
C VAL A 38 -38.83 -18.55 20.88
N ARG A 39 -38.79 -17.58 19.97
CA ARG A 39 -39.02 -17.77 18.54
C ARG A 39 -37.71 -17.52 17.79
N LEU A 40 -37.37 -18.44 16.88
CA LEU A 40 -36.16 -18.36 16.05
C LEU A 40 -36.52 -18.07 14.60
N GLU A 41 -35.89 -17.05 14.02
CA GLU A 41 -36.10 -16.63 12.63
C GLU A 41 -34.75 -16.46 11.91
N PHE A 42 -34.70 -16.82 10.62
CA PHE A 42 -33.56 -16.55 9.74
C PHE A 42 -34.06 -15.88 8.46
N GLY A 43 -33.71 -14.60 8.28
CA GLY A 43 -34.33 -13.77 7.26
C GLY A 43 -35.84 -13.61 7.50
N ALA A 44 -36.66 -13.92 6.49
CA ALA A 44 -38.12 -13.92 6.61
C ALA A 44 -38.70 -15.28 7.05
N ASN A 45 -37.85 -16.29 7.26
CA ASN A 45 -38.28 -17.66 7.54
C ASN A 45 -38.32 -17.91 9.05
N LEU A 46 -39.48 -18.34 9.54
CA LEU A 46 -39.63 -18.86 10.89
C LEU A 46 -39.03 -20.27 10.97
N LEU A 47 -38.02 -20.45 11.82
CA LEU A 47 -37.38 -21.75 12.06
C LEU A 47 -38.16 -22.58 13.07
N GLY A 48 -38.74 -21.94 14.09
CA GLY A 48 -39.57 -22.60 15.10
C GLY A 48 -39.81 -21.77 16.36
N GLU A 49 -40.68 -22.28 17.23
CA GLU A 49 -41.00 -21.72 18.55
C GLU A 49 -40.76 -22.78 19.64
N SER A 50 -40.18 -22.38 20.77
CA SER A 50 -39.98 -23.27 21.90
C SER A 50 -41.29 -23.57 22.64
N PRO A 51 -41.35 -24.66 23.41
CA PRO A 51 -42.33 -24.80 24.48
C PRO A 51 -42.28 -23.62 25.45
N LYS A 52 -43.37 -23.40 26.17
CA LYS A 52 -43.44 -22.41 27.25
C LYS A 52 -42.64 -22.91 28.44
N VAL A 53 -41.78 -22.07 28.97
CA VAL A 53 -40.91 -22.36 30.12
C VAL A 53 -41.15 -21.31 31.19
N GLU A 54 -41.33 -21.77 32.42
CA GLU A 54 -41.43 -20.94 33.62
C GLU A 54 -40.02 -20.55 34.07
N ALA A 55 -39.80 -19.25 34.33
CA ALA A 55 -38.52 -18.74 34.78
C ALA A 55 -38.21 -19.19 36.22
N ASN A 56 -36.97 -19.58 36.47
CA ASN A 56 -36.52 -19.93 37.82
C ASN A 56 -36.20 -18.65 38.60
N THR A 57 -36.95 -18.41 39.67
CA THR A 57 -36.83 -17.22 40.53
C THR A 57 -35.61 -17.24 41.44
N GLU A 58 -35.03 -18.41 41.74
CA GLU A 58 -33.81 -18.54 42.57
C GLU A 58 -32.54 -18.28 41.76
N THR A 59 -32.48 -18.77 40.51
CA THR A 59 -31.30 -18.64 39.64
C THR A 59 -31.39 -17.45 38.69
N HIS A 60 -32.53 -16.75 38.68
CA HIS A 60 -32.86 -15.70 37.71
C HIS A 60 -32.58 -16.12 36.25
N SER A 61 -32.90 -17.39 35.92
CA SER A 61 -32.67 -17.95 34.58
C SER A 61 -33.87 -18.74 34.08
N THR A 62 -34.06 -18.73 32.76
CA THR A 62 -35.05 -19.53 32.04
C THR A 62 -34.31 -20.49 31.12
N GLU A 63 -34.42 -21.80 31.38
CA GLU A 63 -33.73 -22.86 30.63
C GLU A 63 -34.61 -23.35 29.48
N TYR A 64 -34.36 -22.88 28.25
CA TYR A 64 -35.18 -23.24 27.09
C TYR A 64 -34.79 -24.58 26.47
N ASN A 65 -33.48 -24.85 26.35
CA ASN A 65 -32.92 -26.03 25.68
C ASN A 65 -33.63 -26.35 24.34
N PHE A 66 -33.94 -25.31 23.58
CA PHE A 66 -34.70 -25.40 22.34
C PHE A 66 -33.75 -25.39 21.14
N HIS A 67 -33.92 -26.34 20.22
CA HIS A 67 -33.16 -26.40 18.98
C HIS A 67 -34.05 -26.15 17.77
N ALA A 68 -33.52 -25.42 16.79
CA ALA A 68 -34.08 -25.32 15.45
C ALA A 68 -32.94 -25.37 14.43
N SER A 69 -33.25 -25.69 13.18
CA SER A 69 -32.25 -25.78 12.13
C SER A 69 -32.77 -25.29 10.79
N PHE A 70 -31.84 -24.91 9.91
CA PHE A 70 -32.10 -24.70 8.49
C PHE A 70 -30.98 -25.34 7.68
N ASP A 71 -31.26 -25.68 6.42
CA ASP A 71 -30.31 -26.37 5.55
C ASP A 71 -29.51 -25.36 4.72
N CYS A 72 -28.18 -25.43 4.82
CA CYS A 72 -27.25 -24.70 3.97
C CYS A 72 -26.99 -25.50 2.70
N THR A 73 -27.41 -24.96 1.54
CA THR A 73 -27.18 -25.58 0.23
C THR A 73 -25.86 -25.11 -0.39
N PHE A 74 -25.30 -25.95 -1.27
CA PHE A 74 -24.02 -25.70 -1.96
C PHE A 74 -24.16 -25.72 -3.49
N GLU A 75 -25.38 -25.55 -4.01
CA GLU A 75 -25.64 -25.46 -5.45
C GLU A 75 -24.97 -24.22 -6.07
N ASP A 76 -25.02 -23.10 -5.34
CA ASP A 76 -24.27 -21.88 -5.63
C ASP A 76 -23.89 -21.15 -4.34
N ALA A 77 -23.14 -20.06 -4.46
CA ALA A 77 -22.67 -19.30 -3.30
C ALA A 77 -23.75 -18.39 -2.67
N THR A 78 -25.02 -18.43 -3.12
CA THR A 78 -26.08 -17.50 -2.64
C THR A 78 -26.49 -17.77 -1.20
N PHE A 79 -26.47 -19.03 -0.79
CA PHE A 79 -26.81 -19.40 0.57
C PHE A 79 -25.68 -19.03 1.54
N LEU A 80 -24.42 -19.25 1.14
CA LEU A 80 -23.24 -18.79 1.88
C LEU A 80 -23.23 -17.26 2.02
N ASP A 81 -23.61 -16.53 0.96
CA ASP A 81 -23.82 -15.08 1.04
C ASP A 81 -24.92 -14.75 2.07
N SER A 82 -26.05 -15.46 2.06
CA SER A 82 -27.12 -15.26 3.08
C SER A 82 -26.65 -15.48 4.51
N ILE A 83 -25.77 -16.44 4.77
CA ILE A 83 -25.15 -16.65 6.08
C ILE A 83 -24.26 -15.47 6.48
N ALA A 84 -23.62 -14.79 5.52
CA ALA A 84 -22.73 -13.67 5.81
C ALA A 84 -23.46 -12.44 6.36
N TYR A 85 -24.67 -12.12 5.86
CA TYR A 85 -25.38 -10.86 6.21
C TYR A 85 -26.69 -11.00 6.98
N LYS A 86 -27.28 -12.20 7.08
CA LYS A 86 -28.51 -12.41 7.85
C LYS A 86 -28.16 -12.95 9.23
N PRO A 87 -28.49 -12.24 10.32
CA PRO A 87 -28.39 -12.83 11.65
C PRO A 87 -29.54 -13.83 11.86
N VAL A 88 -29.36 -14.75 12.81
CA VAL A 88 -30.48 -15.48 13.41
C VAL A 88 -31.10 -14.59 14.48
N ILE A 89 -32.39 -14.30 14.35
CA ILE A 89 -33.13 -13.45 15.29
C ILE A 89 -33.80 -14.35 16.32
N VAL A 90 -33.50 -14.10 17.60
CA VAL A 90 -34.17 -14.73 18.73
C VAL A 90 -35.12 -13.74 19.36
N THR A 91 -36.41 -14.04 19.30
CA THR A 91 -37.46 -13.21 19.89
C THR A 91 -37.95 -13.86 21.17
N VAL A 92 -37.80 -13.15 22.29
CA VAL A 92 -38.25 -13.62 23.61
C VAL A 92 -39.66 -13.10 23.86
N VAL A 93 -40.59 -14.03 24.08
CA VAL A 93 -42.02 -13.73 24.22
C VAL A 93 -42.51 -14.16 25.60
N GLU A 94 -43.10 -13.24 26.33
CA GLU A 94 -43.85 -13.51 27.55
C GLU A 94 -45.28 -13.97 27.20
N VAL A 95 -45.73 -15.03 27.85
CA VAL A 95 -47.06 -15.59 27.71
C VAL A 95 -47.87 -15.29 28.95
N LEU A 96 -48.87 -14.41 28.80
CA LEU A 96 -49.73 -13.99 29.91
C LEU A 96 -50.91 -14.98 30.10
N PRO A 97 -51.36 -15.20 31.35
CA PRO A 97 -52.53 -16.04 31.64
C PRO A 97 -53.78 -15.57 30.89
N LYS A 98 -54.68 -16.50 30.56
CA LYS A 98 -55.95 -16.20 29.90
C LYS A 98 -56.85 -15.33 30.79
N ASP A 99 -57.34 -14.21 30.24
CA ASP A 99 -58.39 -13.42 30.89
C ASP A 99 -59.72 -14.19 30.89
N LYS A 100 -60.55 -14.00 31.92
CA LYS A 100 -61.85 -14.68 32.13
C LYS A 100 -62.86 -14.54 30.96
N LYS A 101 -62.59 -13.73 29.93
CA LYS A 101 -63.42 -13.52 28.72
C LYS A 101 -62.73 -13.87 27.39
N GLY A 102 -61.44 -14.22 27.38
CA GLY A 102 -60.65 -14.47 26.16
C GLY A 102 -60.52 -15.95 25.82
N LYS A 103 -60.59 -16.31 24.53
CA LYS A 103 -60.31 -17.68 24.05
C LYS A 103 -58.82 -17.99 23.89
N GLU A 104 -57.98 -16.97 23.70
CA GLU A 104 -56.54 -17.07 23.44
C GLU A 104 -55.70 -16.40 24.54
N GLU A 105 -54.47 -16.89 24.73
CA GLU A 105 -53.49 -16.30 25.64
C GLU A 105 -52.91 -15.03 25.03
N LYS A 106 -52.72 -14.00 25.85
CA LYS A 106 -52.12 -12.75 25.40
C LYS A 106 -50.60 -12.90 25.43
N ILE A 107 -49.94 -12.64 24.31
CA ILE A 107 -48.47 -12.60 24.23
C ILE A 107 -47.94 -11.18 24.32
N ASN A 108 -46.74 -11.03 24.87
CA ASN A 108 -46.00 -9.77 24.94
C ASN A 108 -44.55 -10.01 24.52
N ILE A 109 -44.02 -9.22 23.60
CA ILE A 109 -42.63 -9.36 23.15
C ILE A 109 -41.73 -8.65 24.16
N LEU A 110 -40.87 -9.41 24.85
CA LEU A 110 -39.93 -8.85 25.81
C LEU A 110 -38.72 -8.22 25.13
N GLY A 111 -38.25 -8.82 24.03
CA GLY A 111 -37.13 -8.28 23.27
C GLY A 111 -36.60 -9.20 22.19
N HIS A 112 -35.57 -8.71 21.49
CA HIS A 112 -34.89 -9.37 20.38
C HIS A 112 -33.39 -9.51 20.66
N SER A 113 -32.79 -10.55 20.10
CA SER A 113 -31.34 -10.76 20.06
C SER A 113 -30.93 -11.24 18.67
N CYS A 114 -29.90 -10.65 18.08
CA CYS A 114 -29.35 -11.04 16.77
C CYS A 114 -28.08 -11.86 16.98
N ILE A 115 -28.04 -13.06 16.41
CA ILE A 115 -26.89 -13.97 16.47
C ILE A 115 -26.18 -13.95 15.13
N ASP A 116 -24.91 -13.54 15.15
CA ASP A 116 -24.04 -13.48 13.98
C ASP A 116 -23.56 -14.89 13.59
N LEU A 117 -23.70 -15.26 12.32
CA LEU A 117 -23.29 -16.57 11.79
C LEU A 117 -21.93 -16.54 11.11
N LEU A 118 -21.27 -15.38 11.05
CA LEU A 118 -19.96 -15.20 10.43
C LEU A 118 -18.89 -16.23 10.88
N PRO A 119 -18.83 -16.69 12.16
CA PRO A 119 -17.86 -17.71 12.56
C PRO A 119 -17.90 -19.00 11.73
N LEU A 120 -19.08 -19.40 11.21
CA LEU A 120 -19.20 -20.58 10.34
C LEU A 120 -18.47 -20.40 9.00
N LEU A 121 -18.45 -19.18 8.47
CA LEU A 121 -17.74 -18.83 7.24
C LEU A 121 -16.23 -18.63 7.48
N HIS A 122 -15.80 -18.48 8.73
CA HIS A 122 -14.38 -18.54 9.12
C HIS A 122 -13.88 -19.97 9.38
N GLY A 123 -14.74 -20.99 9.17
CA GLY A 123 -14.40 -22.40 9.28
C GLY A 123 -14.71 -23.04 10.63
N GLU A 124 -15.34 -22.31 11.56
CA GLU A 124 -15.79 -22.90 12.82
C GLU A 124 -16.97 -23.85 12.58
N THR A 125 -16.95 -25.01 13.22
CA THR A 125 -18.05 -25.99 13.17
C THR A 125 -19.03 -25.85 14.33
N LYS A 126 -18.58 -25.21 15.43
CA LYS A 126 -19.40 -24.95 16.61
C LYS A 126 -18.88 -23.73 17.35
N PHE A 127 -19.77 -22.82 17.71
CA PHE A 127 -19.49 -21.69 18.60
C PHE A 127 -20.65 -21.46 19.58
N SER A 128 -20.34 -20.74 20.67
CA SER A 128 -21.32 -20.36 21.69
C SER A 128 -21.21 -18.87 21.95
N VAL A 129 -22.34 -18.18 22.00
CA VAL A 129 -22.41 -16.74 22.25
C VAL A 129 -23.38 -16.45 23.39
N MET A 130 -23.00 -15.48 24.22
CA MET A 130 -23.87 -14.82 25.19
C MET A 130 -24.24 -13.47 24.61
N GLN A 131 -25.51 -13.26 24.27
CA GLN A 131 -25.97 -12.05 23.60
C GLN A 131 -27.03 -11.33 24.44
N CYS A 132 -27.01 -10.00 24.45
CA CYS A 132 -28.03 -9.21 25.14
C CYS A 132 -29.38 -9.30 24.42
N VAL A 133 -30.46 -9.40 25.20
CA VAL A 133 -31.85 -9.29 24.72
C VAL A 133 -32.29 -7.84 24.89
N HIS A 134 -32.51 -7.16 23.76
CA HIS A 134 -32.88 -5.74 23.76
C HIS A 134 -34.39 -5.57 23.68
N PRO A 135 -34.99 -4.68 24.51
CA PRO A 135 -36.42 -4.45 24.50
C PRO A 135 -36.89 -3.82 23.19
N VAL A 136 -38.15 -4.10 22.83
CA VAL A 136 -38.76 -3.59 21.58
C VAL A 136 -38.93 -2.07 21.60
N THR A 137 -39.17 -1.49 22.79
CA THR A 137 -39.25 -0.05 23.02
C THR A 137 -38.19 0.36 24.03
N VAL A 138 -37.41 1.38 23.71
CA VAL A 138 -36.43 1.96 24.64
C VAL A 138 -37.21 2.77 25.69
N PRO A 139 -37.05 2.52 27.00
CA PRO A 139 -37.70 3.31 28.04
C PRO A 139 -37.27 4.78 27.95
N ASN A 140 -38.23 5.71 27.95
CA ASN A 140 -38.00 7.16 27.90
C ASN A 140 -37.49 7.77 29.23
N GLU A 141 -37.17 6.96 30.24
CA GLU A 141 -36.78 7.45 31.56
C GLU A 141 -35.25 7.52 31.72
N PRO A 142 -34.70 8.62 32.28
CA PRO A 142 -33.28 8.70 32.57
C PRO A 142 -32.92 7.67 33.64
N ALA A 143 -32.10 6.69 33.26
CA ALA A 143 -31.69 5.57 34.09
C ALA A 143 -31.02 6.06 35.39
N THR A 144 -31.76 6.00 36.49
CA THR A 144 -31.25 6.19 37.86
C THR A 144 -30.90 4.87 38.54
N THR A 145 -31.07 3.74 37.84
CA THR A 145 -30.69 2.39 38.27
C THR A 145 -29.97 1.68 37.12
N GLU A 146 -28.83 1.05 37.40
CA GLU A 146 -28.12 0.16 36.47
C GLU A 146 -29.07 -0.98 36.04
N HIS A 147 -29.71 -0.84 34.88
CA HIS A 147 -30.53 -1.88 34.30
C HIS A 147 -29.63 -2.89 33.58
N VAL A 148 -29.33 -4.01 34.24
CA VAL A 148 -28.68 -5.17 33.61
C VAL A 148 -29.63 -5.74 32.56
N LEU A 149 -29.20 -5.73 31.29
CA LEU A 149 -29.96 -6.34 30.19
C LEU A 149 -30.02 -7.87 30.37
N PRO A 150 -31.13 -8.52 30.00
CA PRO A 150 -31.18 -9.98 29.96
C PRO A 150 -30.17 -10.52 28.93
N GLU A 151 -29.57 -11.67 29.23
CA GLU A 151 -28.56 -12.30 28.36
C GLU A 151 -29.00 -13.69 27.94
N ILE A 152 -29.00 -13.96 26.64
CA ILE A 152 -29.36 -15.25 26.06
C ILE A 152 -28.11 -16.02 25.63
N GLU A 153 -28.03 -17.28 26.04
CA GLU A 153 -26.98 -18.22 25.67
C GLU A 153 -27.43 -19.03 24.44
N VAL A 154 -26.73 -18.86 23.32
CA VAL A 154 -27.02 -19.56 22.06
C VAL A 154 -25.79 -20.31 21.59
N GLN A 155 -25.96 -21.59 21.24
CA GLN A 155 -24.95 -22.40 20.59
C GLN A 155 -25.36 -22.64 19.14
N VAL A 156 -24.42 -22.45 18.21
CA VAL A 156 -24.62 -22.75 16.79
C VAL A 156 -23.62 -23.84 16.39
N SER A 157 -24.08 -24.84 15.65
CA SER A 157 -23.22 -25.93 15.19
C SER A 157 -23.65 -26.53 13.85
N VAL A 158 -22.66 -27.01 13.10
CA VAL A 158 -22.78 -27.82 11.88
C VAL A 158 -22.01 -29.14 12.07
N ALA A 159 -22.38 -30.20 11.34
CA ALA A 159 -21.67 -31.48 11.45
C ALA A 159 -20.33 -31.45 10.71
N GLN A 160 -20.26 -30.73 9.59
CA GLN A 160 -19.04 -30.50 8.81
C GLN A 160 -18.83 -29.01 8.53
N PRO A 161 -17.58 -28.54 8.40
CA PRO A 161 -17.30 -27.15 8.01
C PRO A 161 -18.06 -26.75 6.74
N LEU A 162 -18.63 -25.55 6.71
CA LEU A 162 -19.35 -25.06 5.53
C LEU A 162 -18.41 -24.90 4.32
N LEU A 163 -17.16 -24.54 4.59
CA LEU A 163 -16.11 -24.39 3.58
C LEU A 163 -15.01 -25.42 3.80
N THR A 164 -14.51 -26.02 2.73
CA THR A 164 -13.26 -26.78 2.76
C THR A 164 -12.06 -25.86 3.05
N GLU A 165 -10.94 -26.41 3.52
CA GLU A 165 -9.73 -25.62 3.82
C GLU A 165 -9.24 -24.82 2.59
N THR A 166 -9.29 -25.43 1.40
CA THR A 166 -8.96 -24.76 0.13
C THR A 166 -9.92 -23.63 -0.20
N GLN A 167 -11.23 -23.85 -0.03
CA GLN A 167 -12.23 -22.81 -0.25
C GLN A 167 -12.06 -21.67 0.75
N LEU A 168 -11.85 -21.96 2.03
CA LEU A 168 -11.62 -20.96 3.07
C LEU A 168 -10.38 -20.12 2.79
N HIS A 169 -9.30 -20.71 2.28
CA HIS A 169 -8.09 -19.99 1.92
C HIS A 169 -8.31 -19.04 0.73
N ASN A 170 -9.01 -19.51 -0.30
CA ASN A 170 -9.18 -18.80 -1.57
C ASN A 170 -10.43 -17.89 -1.63
N SER A 171 -11.39 -18.06 -0.72
CA SER A 171 -12.56 -17.18 -0.59
C SER A 171 -12.22 -15.91 0.16
N ASN A 172 -13.11 -14.94 0.03
CA ASN A 172 -13.01 -13.64 0.69
C ASN A 172 -14.38 -13.18 1.20
N LEU A 173 -14.39 -12.19 2.08
CA LEU A 173 -15.58 -11.53 2.57
C LEU A 173 -15.46 -10.04 2.26
N LEU A 174 -16.49 -9.47 1.65
CA LEU A 174 -16.60 -8.05 1.34
C LEU A 174 -17.73 -7.42 2.17
N SER A 175 -17.40 -6.57 3.12
CA SER A 175 -18.38 -5.72 3.79
C SER A 175 -18.59 -4.43 3.01
N VAL A 176 -19.85 -4.19 2.64
CA VAL A 176 -20.32 -2.92 2.06
C VAL A 176 -20.92 -2.09 3.19
N HIS A 177 -20.29 -0.96 3.49
CA HIS A 177 -20.71 -0.02 4.52
C HIS A 177 -21.30 1.23 3.87
N VAL A 178 -22.59 1.47 4.09
CA VAL A 178 -23.27 2.70 3.64
C VAL A 178 -23.62 3.54 4.86
N ASP A 179 -23.00 4.72 4.95
CA ASP A 179 -23.18 5.63 6.08
C ASP A 179 -24.40 6.53 5.81
N SER A 180 -24.18 7.64 5.11
CA SER A 180 -25.22 8.63 4.81
C SER A 180 -25.03 9.25 3.42
N ALA A 181 -26.15 9.71 2.84
CA ALA A 181 -26.20 10.59 1.69
C ALA A 181 -26.54 12.01 2.17
N PHE A 182 -25.68 12.98 1.86
CA PHE A 182 -25.78 14.37 2.31
C PHE A 182 -26.16 15.30 1.16
N SER A 183 -26.70 16.47 1.51
CA SER A 183 -27.15 17.46 0.53
C SER A 183 -28.16 16.85 -0.46
N VAL A 184 -29.12 16.08 0.07
CA VAL A 184 -30.17 15.42 -0.75
C VAL A 184 -31.15 16.47 -1.31
N PRO A 185 -31.90 16.15 -2.39
CA PRO A 185 -32.83 17.09 -3.02
C PRO A 185 -33.81 17.76 -2.04
N ASP A 186 -34.00 19.08 -2.16
CA ASP A 186 -34.90 19.87 -1.28
C ASP A 186 -36.37 19.40 -1.32
N SER A 187 -36.76 18.72 -2.40
CA SER A 187 -38.07 18.07 -2.54
C SER A 187 -38.25 16.89 -1.57
N TRP A 188 -37.18 16.38 -0.97
CA TRP A 188 -37.21 15.38 0.10
C TRP A 188 -37.50 16.08 1.42
N GLN A 189 -38.78 16.38 1.62
CA GLN A 189 -39.29 16.96 2.85
C GLN A 189 -39.81 15.86 3.78
N ILE A 190 -39.68 16.08 5.10
CA ILE A 190 -40.29 15.21 6.11
C ILE A 190 -41.81 15.47 6.10
N GLN A 191 -42.53 14.83 5.18
CA GLN A 191 -43.98 14.91 5.12
C GLN A 191 -44.62 13.80 5.96
N VAL A 192 -45.56 14.16 6.84
CA VAL A 192 -46.21 13.22 7.77
C VAL A 192 -47.14 12.23 7.06
N ALA A 193 -47.64 12.56 5.87
CA ALA A 193 -48.69 11.81 5.19
C ALA A 193 -48.18 10.63 4.32
N GLN A 194 -46.98 10.73 3.74
CA GLN A 194 -46.42 9.70 2.86
C GLN A 194 -44.96 9.41 3.23
N GLN A 195 -44.70 8.20 3.74
CA GLN A 195 -43.35 7.75 4.06
C GLN A 195 -42.73 7.06 2.85
N PHE A 196 -41.46 7.36 2.60
CA PHE A 196 -40.67 6.78 1.52
C PHE A 196 -39.53 5.94 2.08
N ASN A 197 -39.18 4.89 1.36
CA ASN A 197 -37.99 4.09 1.58
C ASN A 197 -36.87 4.60 0.66
N HIS A 198 -35.73 4.95 1.24
CA HIS A 198 -34.52 5.30 0.50
C HIS A 198 -33.63 4.06 0.46
N THR A 199 -33.32 3.62 -0.76
CA THR A 199 -32.61 2.36 -1.01
C THR A 199 -31.36 2.63 -1.81
N VAL A 200 -30.28 1.95 -1.44
CA VAL A 200 -29.00 1.93 -2.15
C VAL A 200 -28.75 0.51 -2.64
N SER A 201 -28.28 0.37 -3.87
CA SER A 201 -27.96 -0.92 -4.45
C SER A 201 -26.71 -0.90 -5.32
N LEU A 202 -25.97 -2.01 -5.33
CA LEU A 202 -24.80 -2.21 -6.17
C LEU A 202 -24.67 -3.69 -6.57
N PRO A 203 -24.09 -4.01 -7.73
CA PRO A 203 -23.90 -5.39 -8.14
C PRO A 203 -22.62 -5.95 -7.53
N ILE A 204 -22.63 -7.14 -6.93
CA ILE A 204 -21.43 -7.81 -6.44
C ILE A 204 -21.34 -9.22 -7.05
N PRO A 205 -20.19 -9.64 -7.61
CA PRO A 205 -20.04 -10.98 -8.16
C PRO A 205 -20.30 -12.06 -7.12
N ILE A 206 -21.02 -13.10 -7.53
CA ILE A 206 -21.23 -14.31 -6.71
C ILE A 206 -20.57 -15.56 -7.33
N SER A 207 -20.26 -15.47 -8.62
CA SER A 207 -19.48 -16.44 -9.40
C SER A 207 -18.77 -15.69 -10.54
N ALA A 208 -18.08 -16.41 -11.42
CA ALA A 208 -17.48 -15.80 -12.61
C ALA A 208 -18.50 -15.06 -13.50
N GLU A 209 -19.69 -15.66 -13.70
CA GLU A 209 -20.70 -15.20 -14.67
C GLU A 209 -21.88 -14.46 -14.04
N LYS A 210 -22.20 -14.76 -12.77
CA LYS A 210 -23.37 -14.17 -12.07
C LYS A 210 -22.94 -13.09 -11.09
N GLU A 211 -23.71 -12.00 -11.08
CA GLU A 211 -23.67 -10.96 -10.06
C GLU A 211 -24.97 -11.01 -9.23
N ASN A 212 -24.86 -10.67 -7.95
CA ASN A 212 -25.97 -10.51 -7.02
C ASN A 212 -26.22 -9.02 -6.79
N THR A 213 -27.48 -8.62 -6.72
CA THR A 213 -27.86 -7.24 -6.40
C THR A 213 -27.81 -7.07 -4.88
N VAL A 214 -26.78 -6.39 -4.40
CA VAL A 214 -26.68 -5.99 -2.99
C VAL A 214 -27.63 -4.83 -2.76
N VAL A 215 -28.53 -4.96 -1.78
CA VAL A 215 -29.55 -3.95 -1.46
C VAL A 215 -29.43 -3.57 0.01
N ILE A 216 -29.33 -2.27 0.28
CA ILE A 216 -29.38 -1.66 1.60
C ILE A 216 -30.58 -0.70 1.60
N SER A 217 -31.63 -1.07 2.31
CA SER A 217 -32.89 -0.31 2.38
C SER A 217 -33.07 0.36 3.74
N ASN A 218 -34.20 1.05 3.91
CA ASN A 218 -34.64 1.70 5.15
C ASN A 218 -33.76 2.90 5.55
N GLY A 219 -33.28 3.67 4.57
CA GLY A 219 -32.58 4.93 4.82
C GLY A 219 -33.51 5.96 5.44
N LEU A 220 -33.12 6.50 6.60
CA LEU A 220 -33.91 7.46 7.35
C LEU A 220 -33.55 8.89 6.94
N LEU A 221 -34.53 9.63 6.43
CA LEU A 221 -34.40 11.06 6.15
C LEU A 221 -34.35 11.84 7.46
N ARG A 222 -33.31 12.66 7.63
CA ARG A 222 -33.04 13.48 8.81
C ARG A 222 -32.98 14.95 8.45
N ALA A 223 -33.41 15.78 9.41
CA ALA A 223 -33.37 17.24 9.28
C ALA A 223 -31.94 17.79 9.50
N PRO A 224 -31.68 19.06 9.14
CA PRO A 224 -30.39 19.69 9.38
C PRO A 224 -30.02 19.68 10.87
N GLY A 225 -28.76 19.38 11.20
CA GLY A 225 -28.26 19.31 12.57
C GLY A 225 -28.70 18.07 13.38
N GLU A 226 -29.60 17.24 12.87
CA GLU A 226 -30.02 16.00 13.52
C GLU A 226 -28.96 14.90 13.33
N ARG A 227 -28.06 14.74 14.31
CA ARG A 227 -27.00 13.73 14.25
C ARG A 227 -27.44 12.40 14.84
N GLU A 228 -27.08 11.30 14.18
CA GLU A 228 -27.17 9.97 14.75
C GLU A 228 -26.17 9.84 15.93
N ILE A 229 -26.69 9.56 17.13
CA ILE A 229 -25.86 9.38 18.33
C ILE A 229 -25.12 8.03 18.30
N ALA A 230 -25.70 7.03 17.63
CA ALA A 230 -25.13 5.70 17.53
C ALA A 230 -24.00 5.66 16.49
N THR A 231 -22.81 5.26 16.92
CA THR A 231 -21.62 5.07 16.07
C THR A 231 -21.51 3.65 15.53
N GLN A 232 -22.51 2.80 15.76
CA GLN A 232 -22.52 1.39 15.35
C GLN A 232 -23.26 1.18 14.03
N ARG A 233 -22.80 0.19 13.26
CA ARG A 233 -23.47 -0.24 12.02
C ARG A 233 -24.67 -1.11 12.31
N ARG A 234 -25.69 -1.02 11.47
CA ARG A 234 -26.92 -1.80 11.54
C ARG A 234 -26.90 -2.97 10.57
N TRP A 235 -27.58 -4.04 10.94
CA TRP A 235 -27.88 -5.16 10.04
C TRP A 235 -28.70 -4.68 8.85
N SER A 236 -28.24 -4.94 7.62
CA SER A 236 -28.98 -4.61 6.40
C SER A 236 -30.23 -5.47 6.19
N ALA A 237 -30.33 -6.64 6.85
CA ALA A 237 -31.42 -7.60 6.66
C ALA A 237 -31.84 -8.30 7.97
N ALA A 238 -32.36 -7.51 8.92
CA ALA A 238 -32.94 -8.02 10.16
C ALA A 238 -34.40 -7.52 10.34
N PRO A 239 -35.37 -8.04 9.56
CA PRO A 239 -36.71 -7.45 9.45
C PRO A 239 -37.52 -7.45 10.76
N SER A 240 -37.30 -8.44 11.62
CA SER A 240 -38.00 -8.57 12.90
C SER A 240 -37.25 -7.90 14.06
N ALA A 241 -35.99 -7.50 13.87
CA ALA A 241 -35.20 -6.87 14.92
C ALA A 241 -35.65 -5.43 15.16
N SER A 242 -35.47 -4.95 16.39
CA SER A 242 -35.89 -3.60 16.79
C SER A 242 -35.00 -3.05 17.90
N GLY A 243 -35.07 -1.73 18.11
CA GLY A 243 -34.27 -1.07 19.14
C GLY A 243 -32.77 -1.30 18.92
N SER A 244 -32.02 -1.48 20.01
CA SER A 244 -30.57 -1.67 19.94
C SER A 244 -30.14 -3.01 19.33
N CYS A 245 -31.05 -3.98 19.17
CA CYS A 245 -30.76 -5.26 18.51
C CYS A 245 -30.44 -5.12 17.00
N LEU A 246 -30.77 -3.97 16.41
CA LEU A 246 -30.47 -3.67 15.02
C LEU A 246 -28.97 -3.45 14.77
N TYR A 247 -28.20 -3.14 15.81
CA TYR A 247 -26.76 -2.86 15.68
C TYR A 247 -25.95 -4.15 15.70
N ILE A 248 -24.92 -4.18 14.86
CA ILE A 248 -23.95 -5.27 14.76
C ILE A 248 -22.91 -5.06 15.86
N THR A 249 -22.62 -6.12 16.61
CA THR A 249 -21.59 -6.07 17.66
C THR A 249 -20.22 -5.89 17.00
N ASP A 250 -19.36 -5.05 17.58
CA ASP A 250 -18.00 -4.74 17.10
C ASP A 250 -17.90 -4.09 15.71
N SER A 251 -19.02 -3.69 15.09
CA SER A 251 -19.03 -2.95 13.81
C SER A 251 -19.31 -1.47 14.06
N ASN A 252 -18.26 -0.65 14.04
CA ASN A 252 -18.33 0.79 14.29
C ASN A 252 -18.01 1.61 13.04
N ILE A 253 -18.54 2.84 13.01
CA ILE A 253 -18.24 3.84 11.98
C ILE A 253 -16.95 4.55 12.40
N GLU A 254 -15.88 4.30 11.65
CA GLU A 254 -14.62 5.01 11.85
C GLU A 254 -14.61 6.37 11.15
N THR A 255 -14.08 7.38 11.81
CA THR A 255 -13.85 8.71 11.22
C THR A 255 -12.43 8.82 10.70
N LEU A 256 -12.28 8.94 9.38
CA LEU A 256 -11.01 9.26 8.73
C LEU A 256 -11.00 10.74 8.31
N PRO A 257 -9.82 11.39 8.26
CA PRO A 257 -9.68 12.70 7.63
C PRO A 257 -10.15 12.64 6.17
N PHE A 258 -10.87 13.66 5.71
CA PHE A 258 -11.44 13.68 4.35
C PHE A 258 -10.37 13.65 3.24
N GLU A 259 -9.17 14.15 3.52
CA GLU A 259 -8.03 14.18 2.58
C GLU A 259 -7.46 12.78 2.30
N ASP A 260 -7.61 11.84 3.22
CA ASP A 260 -7.12 10.45 3.09
C ASP A 260 -8.18 9.52 2.45
N GLU A 261 -9.34 10.04 2.04
CA GLU A 261 -10.40 9.25 1.41
C GLU A 261 -10.13 8.95 -0.09
N ASP A 262 -10.84 7.98 -0.65
CA ASP A 262 -10.79 7.56 -2.07
C ASP A 262 -11.92 8.17 -2.92
N GLY A 263 -12.71 9.09 -2.34
CA GLY A 263 -13.92 9.66 -2.95
C GLY A 263 -13.68 10.81 -3.93
N ASP A 264 -14.77 11.40 -4.42
CA ASP A 264 -14.74 12.55 -5.33
C ASP A 264 -14.46 13.88 -4.60
N LEU A 265 -14.86 13.97 -3.33
CA LEU A 265 -14.89 15.22 -2.55
C LEU A 265 -13.77 15.29 -1.51
N ARG A 266 -12.54 15.49 -1.99
CA ARG A 266 -11.29 15.44 -1.18
C ARG A 266 -10.52 16.76 -1.14
N ASP A 267 -10.79 17.65 -2.08
CA ASP A 267 -10.09 18.93 -2.19
C ASP A 267 -10.49 19.89 -1.05
N ARG A 268 -9.69 20.92 -0.82
CA ARG A 268 -9.89 21.86 0.30
C ARG A 268 -11.27 22.55 0.25
N GLU A 269 -11.74 22.91 -0.95
CA GLU A 269 -13.05 23.49 -1.19
C GLU A 269 -14.18 22.49 -0.90
N ASP A 270 -13.94 21.21 -1.19
CA ASP A 270 -14.89 20.14 -0.94
C ASP A 270 -15.03 19.82 0.54
N ILE A 271 -13.95 19.93 1.31
CA ILE A 271 -13.97 19.76 2.76
C ILE A 271 -14.92 20.78 3.40
N ALA A 272 -14.84 22.05 2.99
CA ALA A 272 -15.72 23.10 3.49
C ALA A 272 -17.19 22.81 3.11
N PHE A 273 -17.45 22.42 1.86
CA PHE A 273 -18.77 22.03 1.41
C PHE A 273 -19.33 20.83 2.17
N ARG A 274 -18.52 19.79 2.44
CA ARG A 274 -18.95 18.61 3.21
C ARG A 274 -19.35 19.00 4.63
N GLN A 275 -18.58 19.87 5.28
CA GLN A 275 -18.91 20.36 6.62
C GLN A 275 -20.23 21.14 6.64
N GLU A 276 -20.46 22.00 5.65
CA GLU A 276 -21.73 22.71 5.49
C GLU A 276 -22.89 21.72 5.28
N ALA A 277 -22.76 20.79 4.32
CA ALA A 277 -23.80 19.81 3.98
C ALA A 277 -24.18 18.91 5.17
N VAL A 278 -23.20 18.48 5.98
CA VAL A 278 -23.43 17.63 7.16
C VAL A 278 -24.18 18.40 8.26
N ASN A 279 -23.97 19.71 8.39
CA ASN A 279 -24.52 20.50 9.48
C ASN A 279 -25.84 21.21 9.11
N GLU A 280 -25.98 21.65 7.86
CA GLU A 280 -27.00 22.62 7.45
C GLU A 280 -28.03 22.06 6.45
N LYS A 281 -27.84 20.85 5.92
CA LYS A 281 -28.74 20.25 4.92
C LYS A 281 -29.39 18.96 5.38
N ASN A 282 -30.51 18.63 4.73
CA ASN A 282 -31.14 17.33 4.88
C ASN A 282 -30.20 16.22 4.42
N HIS A 283 -30.29 15.07 5.07
CA HIS A 283 -29.48 13.91 4.74
C HIS A 283 -30.24 12.62 5.01
N VAL A 284 -29.90 11.55 4.31
CA VAL A 284 -30.43 10.22 4.55
C VAL A 284 -29.35 9.37 5.19
N THR A 285 -29.68 8.72 6.31
CA THR A 285 -28.74 7.88 7.06
C THR A 285 -29.20 6.43 7.06
N TRP A 286 -28.30 5.53 6.67
CA TRP A 286 -28.48 4.08 6.81
C TRP A 286 -27.65 3.56 7.98
N ASN A 287 -26.37 3.97 8.04
CA ASN A 287 -25.37 3.41 8.95
C ASN A 287 -25.44 1.88 8.95
N ALA A 288 -25.45 1.28 7.77
CA ALA A 288 -25.71 -0.15 7.61
C ALA A 288 -24.49 -0.88 7.03
N GLU A 289 -24.34 -2.14 7.40
CA GLU A 289 -23.36 -3.06 6.83
C GLU A 289 -24.06 -4.20 6.11
N ARG A 290 -23.57 -4.51 4.90
CA ARG A 290 -23.96 -5.68 4.12
C ARG A 290 -22.71 -6.47 3.74
N ARG A 291 -22.50 -7.58 4.44
CA ARG A 291 -21.41 -8.53 4.18
C ARG A 291 -21.72 -9.41 3.00
N CYS A 292 -20.77 -9.61 2.10
CA CYS A 292 -20.92 -10.41 0.90
C CYS A 292 -19.88 -11.53 0.89
N PHE A 293 -20.33 -12.77 0.69
CA PHE A 293 -19.41 -13.90 0.53
C PHE A 293 -18.90 -13.94 -0.92
N LEU A 294 -17.58 -13.92 -1.08
CA LEU A 294 -16.91 -14.03 -2.37
C LEU A 294 -16.23 -15.39 -2.46
N SER A 295 -16.74 -16.26 -3.34
CA SER A 295 -16.01 -17.46 -3.75
C SER A 295 -14.70 -17.07 -4.46
N ALA A 296 -13.78 -18.01 -4.63
CA ALA A 296 -12.52 -17.75 -5.34
C ALA A 296 -12.77 -17.18 -6.76
N GLU A 297 -13.72 -17.77 -7.48
CA GLU A 297 -14.14 -17.31 -8.81
C GLU A 297 -14.81 -15.93 -8.78
N ALA A 298 -15.60 -15.64 -7.74
CA ALA A 298 -16.23 -14.33 -7.58
C ALA A 298 -15.21 -13.23 -7.27
N ALA A 299 -14.22 -13.52 -6.42
CA ALA A 299 -13.13 -12.61 -6.11
C ALA A 299 -12.26 -12.32 -7.34
N GLU A 300 -11.94 -13.34 -8.13
CA GLU A 300 -11.22 -13.18 -9.41
C GLU A 300 -12.06 -12.39 -10.43
N SER A 301 -13.37 -12.68 -10.54
CA SER A 301 -14.29 -11.93 -11.39
C SER A 301 -14.37 -10.46 -10.98
N LEU A 302 -14.44 -10.17 -9.68
CA LEU A 302 -14.40 -8.81 -9.15
C LEU A 302 -13.07 -8.12 -9.53
N GLN A 303 -11.94 -8.80 -9.31
CA GLN A 303 -10.61 -8.29 -9.65
C GLN A 303 -10.50 -7.93 -11.14
N ASN A 304 -10.90 -8.85 -12.02
CA ASN A 304 -10.85 -8.67 -13.47
C ASN A 304 -11.78 -7.55 -13.95
N LYS A 305 -12.99 -7.46 -13.40
CA LYS A 305 -13.96 -6.42 -13.75
C LYS A 305 -13.49 -5.04 -13.29
N VAL A 306 -12.91 -4.92 -12.09
CA VAL A 306 -12.33 -3.65 -11.60
C VAL A 306 -11.10 -3.24 -12.43
N ALA A 307 -10.26 -4.20 -12.83
CA ALA A 307 -9.09 -3.94 -13.65
C ALA A 307 -9.46 -3.42 -15.05
N GLN A 308 -10.54 -3.95 -15.63
CA GLN A 308 -11.08 -3.49 -16.92
C GLN A 308 -11.86 -2.17 -16.78
N ASN A 309 -12.64 -2.03 -15.69
CA ASN A 309 -13.53 -0.92 -15.44
C ASN A 309 -13.39 -0.45 -13.99
N ARG A 310 -12.65 0.65 -13.83
CA ARG A 310 -12.31 1.22 -12.52
C ARG A 310 -13.54 1.64 -11.72
N TYR A 311 -14.59 2.08 -12.40
CA TYR A 311 -15.80 2.61 -11.78
C TYR A 311 -16.87 1.54 -11.59
N TRP A 312 -17.39 1.49 -10.36
CA TRP A 312 -18.46 0.60 -9.96
C TRP A 312 -19.74 1.40 -9.66
N PRO A 313 -20.90 1.00 -10.21
CA PRO A 313 -22.13 1.75 -10.01
C PRO A 313 -22.74 1.45 -8.63
N LEU A 314 -23.01 2.52 -7.88
CA LEU A 314 -23.84 2.51 -6.68
C LEU A 314 -25.11 3.29 -6.97
N GLU A 315 -26.22 2.58 -7.18
CA GLU A 315 -27.51 3.20 -7.45
C GLU A 315 -28.22 3.61 -6.16
N ILE A 316 -28.87 4.77 -6.18
CA ILE A 316 -29.73 5.28 -5.10
C ILE A 316 -31.11 5.56 -5.67
N MET A 317 -32.15 5.22 -4.91
CA MET A 317 -33.52 5.41 -5.36
C MET A 317 -34.47 5.60 -4.18
N ARG A 318 -35.65 6.13 -4.49
CA ARG A 318 -36.73 6.34 -3.53
C ARG A 318 -38.00 5.62 -3.98
N THR A 319 -38.57 4.81 -3.09
CA THR A 319 -39.83 4.08 -3.32
C THR A 319 -40.84 4.38 -2.22
N PRO A 320 -42.16 4.39 -2.48
CA PRO A 320 -43.16 4.58 -1.44
C PRO A 320 -43.27 3.34 -0.54
N ILE A 321 -43.43 3.54 0.78
CA ILE A 321 -43.66 2.44 1.72
C ILE A 321 -45.12 1.97 1.59
N GLN A 322 -45.34 0.72 1.19
CA GLN A 322 -46.68 0.13 1.16
C GLN A 322 -47.18 -0.17 2.57
N GLN A 323 -48.26 0.48 3.01
CA GLN A 323 -48.93 0.13 4.27
C GLN A 323 -49.73 -1.16 4.09
N ALA A 324 -49.40 -2.20 4.86
CA ALA A 324 -50.12 -3.48 4.85
C ALA A 324 -51.57 -3.30 5.33
N THR A 325 -52.49 -3.03 4.41
CA THR A 325 -53.93 -3.09 4.70
C THR A 325 -54.35 -4.56 4.75
N LYS A 326 -54.84 -5.00 5.92
CA LYS A 326 -55.45 -6.33 6.10
C LYS A 326 -56.77 -6.43 5.33
N ALA A 327 -56.73 -6.52 4.00
CA ALA A 327 -57.90 -6.83 3.19
C ALA A 327 -57.88 -8.33 2.84
N LYS A 328 -58.75 -9.11 3.51
CA LYS A 328 -59.11 -10.47 3.09
C LYS A 328 -59.83 -10.37 1.73
N GLY A 329 -59.15 -10.64 0.64
CA GLY A 329 -59.78 -10.76 -0.68
C GLY A 329 -58.80 -11.23 -1.75
N LYS A 330 -59.06 -12.42 -2.31
CA LYS A 330 -58.48 -13.03 -3.53
C LYS A 330 -57.30 -12.27 -4.18
N GLN A 331 -56.09 -12.75 -3.93
CA GLN A 331 -54.89 -12.40 -4.71
C GLN A 331 -55.07 -12.83 -6.17
N SER A 332 -55.29 -11.87 -7.05
CA SER A 332 -54.96 -12.01 -8.47
C SER A 332 -53.51 -11.59 -8.65
N SER A 333 -52.68 -12.52 -9.13
CA SER A 333 -51.27 -12.38 -9.44
C SER A 333 -51.03 -11.54 -10.70
N LEU A 334 -51.16 -10.23 -10.59
CA LEU A 334 -50.55 -9.28 -11.51
C LEU A 334 -49.48 -8.54 -10.71
N GLU A 335 -48.23 -8.63 -11.17
CA GLU A 335 -47.09 -7.91 -10.61
C GLU A 335 -47.39 -6.41 -10.61
N GLU A 336 -47.75 -5.84 -9.44
CA GLU A 336 -47.81 -4.39 -9.28
C GLU A 336 -46.38 -3.85 -9.37
N GLU A 337 -46.10 -3.13 -10.45
CA GLU A 337 -44.84 -2.42 -10.66
C GLU A 337 -44.67 -1.35 -9.56
N ILE A 338 -43.59 -1.47 -8.77
CA ILE A 338 -43.32 -0.53 -7.66
C ILE A 338 -42.79 0.77 -8.28
N PRO A 339 -43.46 1.92 -8.09
CA PRO A 339 -43.00 3.17 -8.67
C PRO A 339 -41.67 3.61 -8.03
N ILE A 340 -40.66 3.82 -8.87
CA ILE A 340 -39.33 4.28 -8.51
C ILE A 340 -39.21 5.78 -8.83
N SER A 341 -38.72 6.55 -7.87
CA SER A 341 -38.52 8.00 -7.97
C SER A 341 -37.07 8.35 -7.61
N PHE A 342 -36.56 9.48 -8.10
CA PHE A 342 -35.20 9.97 -7.80
C PHE A 342 -34.10 8.92 -8.02
N HIS A 343 -34.10 8.26 -9.18
CA HIS A 343 -33.08 7.26 -9.50
C HIS A 343 -31.74 7.94 -9.80
N GLY A 344 -30.73 7.69 -8.97
CA GLY A 344 -29.39 8.24 -9.09
C GLY A 344 -28.34 7.15 -9.11
N VAL A 345 -27.13 7.52 -9.49
CA VAL A 345 -25.95 6.65 -9.51
C VAL A 345 -24.71 7.42 -9.04
N ALA A 346 -23.95 6.84 -8.13
CA ALA A 346 -22.60 7.24 -7.79
C ALA A 346 -21.59 6.29 -8.44
N TYR A 347 -20.49 6.83 -8.96
CA TYR A 347 -19.45 6.06 -9.64
C TYR A 347 -18.27 5.85 -8.70
N VAL A 348 -18.21 4.70 -8.06
CA VAL A 348 -17.20 4.37 -7.05
C VAL A 348 -15.92 3.91 -7.74
N ASN A 349 -14.82 4.64 -7.61
CA ASN A 349 -13.51 4.16 -8.09
C ASN A 349 -13.01 3.02 -7.21
N MET A 350 -13.10 1.78 -7.69
CA MET A 350 -12.64 0.58 -6.98
C MET A 350 -11.19 0.20 -7.30
N ALA A 351 -10.51 0.91 -8.21
CA ALA A 351 -9.13 0.61 -8.60
C ALA A 351 -8.15 0.52 -7.40
N PRO A 352 -8.28 1.33 -6.32
CA PRO A 352 -7.37 1.21 -5.17
C PRO A 352 -7.44 -0.14 -4.45
N LEU A 353 -8.53 -0.90 -4.55
CA LEU A 353 -8.60 -2.27 -4.01
C LEU A 353 -7.69 -3.26 -4.75
N LEU A 354 -7.22 -2.91 -5.94
CA LEU A 354 -6.23 -3.69 -6.70
C LEU A 354 -4.79 -3.34 -6.32
N TYR A 355 -4.58 -2.33 -5.47
CA TYR A 355 -3.25 -2.01 -4.97
C TYR A 355 -2.78 -3.12 -4.01
N PRO A 356 -1.57 -3.69 -4.21
CA PRO A 356 -1.07 -4.78 -3.39
C PRO A 356 -1.16 -4.53 -1.88
N GLY A 357 -1.94 -5.34 -1.18
CA GLY A 357 -2.16 -5.31 0.26
C GLY A 357 -3.31 -4.42 0.74
N VAL A 358 -3.96 -3.67 -0.15
CA VAL A 358 -5.11 -2.83 0.22
C VAL A 358 -6.32 -3.72 0.44
N LYS A 359 -6.99 -3.51 1.57
CA LYS A 359 -8.20 -4.23 1.99
C LYS A 359 -9.43 -3.33 2.05
N ARG A 360 -9.25 -2.01 2.00
CA ARG A 360 -10.32 -1.06 2.28
C ARG A 360 -10.22 0.14 1.35
N ILE A 361 -11.37 0.61 0.91
CA ILE A 361 -11.54 1.96 0.36
C ILE A 361 -12.69 2.65 1.07
N ARG A 362 -12.60 3.97 1.23
CA ARG A 362 -13.66 4.79 1.83
C ARG A 362 -13.71 6.14 1.14
N GLY A 363 -14.90 6.62 0.80
CA GLY A 363 -15.00 7.97 0.25
C GLY A 363 -16.41 8.53 0.21
N ALA A 364 -16.47 9.85 0.00
CA ALA A 364 -17.66 10.57 -0.41
C ALA A 364 -17.76 10.64 -1.94
N TYR A 365 -18.78 10.02 -2.52
CA TYR A 365 -18.98 9.93 -3.97
C TYR A 365 -20.19 10.76 -4.40
N LEU A 366 -20.03 11.55 -5.46
CA LEU A 366 -21.11 12.39 -5.99
C LEU A 366 -22.20 11.53 -6.65
N VAL A 367 -23.45 11.84 -6.34
CA VAL A 367 -24.62 11.20 -6.95
C VAL A 367 -25.02 11.99 -8.19
N LYS A 368 -25.17 11.28 -9.31
CA LYS A 368 -25.63 11.81 -10.59
C LYS A 368 -26.98 11.20 -10.97
N PRO A 369 -27.78 11.83 -11.83
CA PRO A 369 -28.97 11.19 -12.39
C PRO A 369 -28.59 9.87 -13.07
N PHE A 370 -29.37 8.82 -12.85
CA PHE A 370 -29.18 7.58 -13.59
C PHE A 370 -29.55 7.80 -15.07
N ILE A 371 -28.59 7.50 -15.95
CA ILE A 371 -28.74 7.51 -17.41
C ILE A 371 -28.08 6.23 -17.93
N GLU A 372 -28.85 5.33 -18.52
CA GLU A 372 -28.41 3.98 -18.88
C GLU A 372 -27.16 3.97 -19.78
N ASN A 373 -27.12 4.83 -20.81
CA ASN A 373 -25.98 4.92 -21.72
C ASN A 373 -24.71 5.40 -20.99
N GLU A 374 -24.81 6.37 -20.08
CA GLU A 374 -23.66 6.89 -19.32
C GLU A 374 -23.13 5.83 -18.35
N VAL A 375 -24.04 5.10 -17.68
CA VAL A 375 -23.68 3.98 -16.79
C VAL A 375 -22.99 2.88 -17.59
N PHE A 376 -23.51 2.52 -18.77
CA PHE A 376 -22.87 1.54 -19.64
C PHE A 376 -21.49 2.01 -20.11
N ASP A 377 -21.34 3.27 -20.52
CA ASP A 377 -20.07 3.80 -21.01
C ASP A 377 -18.98 3.78 -19.93
N LYS A 378 -19.34 4.14 -18.68
CA LYS A 378 -18.42 4.22 -17.55
C LYS A 378 -18.14 2.89 -16.85
N THR A 379 -19.12 1.99 -16.81
CA THR A 379 -19.05 0.77 -15.97
C THR A 379 -19.12 -0.54 -16.78
N LYS A 380 -19.44 -0.44 -18.07
CA LYS A 380 -19.71 -1.57 -19.00
C LYS A 380 -20.82 -2.51 -18.55
N ARG A 381 -21.71 -2.03 -17.68
CA ARG A 381 -22.91 -2.76 -17.23
C ARG A 381 -24.16 -2.28 -17.96
N LYS A 382 -25.03 -3.22 -18.32
CA LYS A 382 -26.29 -2.96 -18.99
C LYS A 382 -27.45 -3.10 -18.01
N GLY A 383 -28.49 -2.28 -18.19
CA GLY A 383 -29.68 -2.29 -17.34
C GLY A 383 -29.50 -1.56 -16.02
N THR A 384 -30.55 -1.61 -15.20
CA THR A 384 -30.68 -0.95 -13.90
C THR A 384 -30.91 -1.99 -12.80
N LEU A 385 -30.42 -1.70 -11.59
CA LEU A 385 -30.69 -2.52 -10.41
C LEU A 385 -31.99 -2.12 -9.69
N ALA A 386 -32.61 -1.02 -10.10
CA ALA A 386 -33.66 -0.36 -9.34
C ALA A 386 -34.92 -1.21 -9.14
N GLU A 387 -35.36 -1.96 -10.15
CA GLU A 387 -36.56 -2.80 -10.04
C GLU A 387 -36.36 -3.97 -9.05
N GLU A 388 -35.18 -4.60 -9.08
CA GLU A 388 -34.86 -5.67 -8.14
C GLU A 388 -34.68 -5.11 -6.72
N ALA A 389 -33.97 -3.99 -6.58
CA ALA A 389 -33.78 -3.32 -5.31
C ALA A 389 -35.13 -2.87 -4.69
N ALA A 390 -36.04 -2.31 -5.49
CA ALA A 390 -37.38 -1.93 -5.07
C ALA A 390 -38.19 -3.14 -4.57
N ARG A 391 -38.12 -4.28 -5.26
CA ARG A 391 -38.79 -5.53 -4.83
C ARG A 391 -38.23 -6.05 -3.52
N VAL A 392 -36.90 -6.06 -3.36
CA VAL A 392 -36.25 -6.49 -2.11
C VAL A 392 -36.59 -5.55 -0.96
N ALA A 393 -36.54 -4.23 -1.18
CA ALA A 393 -36.84 -3.22 -0.17
C ALA A 393 -38.30 -3.26 0.34
N ASN A 394 -39.24 -3.72 -0.49
CA ASN A 394 -40.66 -3.89 -0.14
C ASN A 394 -41.01 -5.31 0.33
N GLY A 395 -40.02 -6.16 0.60
CA GLY A 395 -40.25 -7.53 1.09
C GLY A 395 -40.87 -8.47 0.04
N MET A 396 -40.87 -8.09 -1.24
CA MET A 396 -41.35 -8.89 -2.38
C MET A 396 -40.22 -9.71 -3.03
N GLY A 397 -39.00 -9.67 -2.46
CA GLY A 397 -37.86 -10.44 -2.92
C GLY A 397 -38.09 -11.95 -2.74
N ARG A 398 -38.25 -12.67 -3.85
CA ARG A 398 -38.12 -14.13 -3.85
C ARG A 398 -36.66 -14.47 -3.64
N THR A 399 -36.33 -15.25 -2.61
CA THR A 399 -35.06 -15.98 -2.61
C THR A 399 -35.02 -16.85 -3.86
N LEU A 400 -34.02 -16.62 -4.72
CA LEU A 400 -33.81 -17.31 -6.00
C LEU A 400 -33.79 -18.86 -5.88
N ALA A 401 -33.63 -19.40 -4.67
CA ALA A 401 -33.65 -20.82 -4.36
C ALA A 401 -34.98 -21.55 -4.68
N SER A 402 -36.10 -20.85 -4.91
CA SER A 402 -37.41 -21.51 -5.13
C SER A 402 -37.91 -21.54 -6.59
N ALA A 403 -37.09 -21.15 -7.57
CA ALA A 403 -37.50 -21.09 -8.99
C ALA A 403 -37.24 -22.37 -9.81
N MET A 404 -36.61 -23.42 -9.26
CA MET A 404 -36.30 -24.66 -10.00
C MET A 404 -37.35 -25.78 -9.87
N ALA A 405 -38.64 -25.43 -9.88
CA ALA A 405 -39.72 -26.41 -10.02
C ALA A 405 -40.76 -26.00 -11.08
N LEU A 406 -40.31 -25.58 -12.26
CA LEU A 406 -41.18 -25.52 -13.44
C LEU A 406 -40.89 -26.70 -14.35
N LYS A 407 -41.82 -27.66 -14.31
CA LYS A 407 -41.94 -28.79 -15.24
C LYS A 407 -41.78 -28.33 -16.69
N ALA A 408 -40.96 -29.06 -17.44
CA ALA A 408 -40.75 -28.87 -18.86
C ALA A 408 -42.07 -28.85 -19.67
N PRO A 409 -42.21 -27.98 -20.70
CA PRO A 409 -43.36 -27.98 -21.60
C PRO A 409 -43.30 -29.16 -22.59
N PRO A 410 -44.43 -29.78 -22.96
CA PRO A 410 -44.45 -30.83 -23.97
C PRO A 410 -44.28 -30.27 -25.40
N PRO A 411 -43.74 -31.04 -26.36
CA PRO A 411 -43.41 -30.55 -27.70
C PRO A 411 -44.66 -30.31 -28.56
N SER A 412 -44.64 -29.21 -29.31
CA SER A 412 -45.70 -28.72 -30.18
C SER A 412 -45.83 -29.53 -31.48
N LYS A 413 -47.07 -29.88 -31.84
CA LYS A 413 -47.45 -30.34 -33.20
C LYS A 413 -47.97 -29.18 -34.02
N GLN A 414 -47.52 -29.13 -35.28
CA GLN A 414 -47.97 -28.26 -36.36
C GLN A 414 -49.50 -28.25 -36.56
N GLY A 415 -50.04 -27.08 -36.91
CA GLY A 415 -51.41 -26.93 -37.43
C GLY A 415 -51.70 -25.50 -37.91
N LYS A 416 -52.19 -25.39 -39.14
CA LYS A 416 -52.40 -24.17 -39.96
C LYS A 416 -53.64 -23.35 -39.58
N ALA A 417 -53.58 -22.07 -39.97
CA ALA A 417 -54.62 -21.18 -40.55
C ALA A 417 -56.02 -21.15 -39.92
N ASP A 418 -56.51 -19.96 -39.55
CA ASP A 418 -57.37 -19.17 -40.46
C ASP A 418 -57.73 -17.78 -39.90
N ALA A 419 -58.06 -16.89 -40.84
CA ALA A 419 -58.27 -15.46 -40.70
C ALA A 419 -59.60 -15.06 -40.02
N LYS A 420 -59.63 -13.86 -39.42
CA LYS A 420 -60.52 -12.72 -39.80
C LYS A 420 -60.43 -11.55 -38.81
N THR A 421 -59.91 -10.43 -39.29
CA THR A 421 -60.17 -9.09 -38.75
C THR A 421 -60.51 -8.17 -39.91
N LYS A 422 -61.60 -7.41 -39.81
CA LYS A 422 -61.90 -6.16 -40.53
C LYS A 422 -63.28 -5.62 -40.09
N PRO A 423 -63.60 -4.32 -40.28
CA PRO A 423 -62.84 -3.10 -39.96
C PRO A 423 -63.76 -1.93 -39.48
N SER A 424 -63.18 -0.75 -39.21
CA SER A 424 -63.56 0.57 -39.79
C SER A 424 -63.12 1.71 -38.86
N ALA A 425 -62.04 2.45 -39.19
CA ALA A 425 -61.98 3.74 -39.94
C ALA A 425 -62.03 4.95 -38.98
N ALA A 426 -61.16 5.98 -39.07
CA ALA A 426 -60.76 6.75 -40.25
C ALA A 426 -59.32 7.37 -40.10
N VAL A 427 -58.44 7.28 -41.12
CA VAL A 427 -58.05 8.28 -42.17
C VAL A 427 -56.92 9.24 -41.71
N LEU A 428 -55.62 8.93 -41.95
CA LEU A 428 -54.70 9.21 -43.11
C LEU A 428 -54.07 10.64 -43.12
N LYS A 429 -52.80 10.86 -42.69
CA LYS A 429 -51.45 10.77 -43.38
C LYS A 429 -50.92 12.16 -43.87
N PRO A 430 -49.58 12.43 -44.07
CA PRO A 430 -48.46 11.49 -44.23
C PRO A 430 -47.15 11.77 -43.43
N ASP A 431 -46.29 10.75 -43.46
CA ASP A 431 -44.89 10.67 -43.00
C ASP A 431 -43.94 11.71 -43.62
N VAL A 432 -43.03 12.24 -42.79
CA VAL A 432 -41.63 12.44 -43.18
C VAL A 432 -40.81 11.66 -42.16
N SER A 433 -40.05 10.71 -42.69
CA SER A 433 -39.02 9.94 -42.01
C SER A 433 -38.10 10.81 -41.16
N THR A 434 -38.02 10.51 -39.86
CA THR A 434 -36.82 10.78 -39.06
C THR A 434 -36.62 9.58 -38.16
N GLU A 435 -35.68 8.72 -38.57
CA GLU A 435 -35.08 7.75 -37.65
C GLU A 435 -34.38 8.54 -36.54
N GLY A 436 -34.60 8.14 -35.29
CA GLY A 436 -33.89 8.66 -34.13
C GLY A 436 -34.74 9.56 -33.24
N GLU A 437 -35.65 8.97 -32.45
CA GLU A 437 -36.19 9.57 -31.22
C GLU A 437 -37.09 8.54 -30.51
N SER A 438 -36.52 7.73 -29.62
CA SER A 438 -37.29 7.02 -28.58
C SER A 438 -36.35 6.32 -27.58
N ASN A 439 -35.87 7.10 -26.61
CA ASN A 439 -35.64 6.63 -25.22
C ASN A 439 -35.28 7.77 -24.22
N GLU A 440 -35.28 9.04 -24.63
CA GLU A 440 -35.03 10.19 -23.73
C GLU A 440 -36.24 10.59 -22.85
N ALA A 441 -36.97 9.63 -22.28
CA ALA A 441 -37.89 9.95 -21.19
C ALA A 441 -37.06 10.31 -19.94
N ARG A 442 -36.74 11.60 -19.83
CA ARG A 442 -35.85 12.22 -18.85
C ARG A 442 -36.17 11.76 -17.42
N ASN A 443 -35.19 11.19 -16.75
CA ASN A 443 -35.11 11.07 -15.29
C ASN A 443 -35.00 12.47 -14.65
N LEU A 444 -36.09 13.25 -14.73
CA LEU A 444 -36.14 14.66 -14.33
C LEU A 444 -35.95 14.83 -12.83
N GLU A 445 -36.50 13.92 -12.03
CA GLU A 445 -36.32 13.94 -10.58
C GLU A 445 -34.85 13.70 -10.19
N GLY A 446 -34.15 12.78 -10.87
CA GLY A 446 -32.74 12.50 -10.65
C GLY A 446 -31.83 13.69 -10.96
N GLN A 447 -32.24 14.65 -11.81
CA GLN A 447 -31.45 15.85 -12.09
C GLN A 447 -31.23 16.71 -10.84
N GLN A 448 -32.13 16.64 -9.86
CA GLN A 448 -32.01 17.40 -8.61
C GLN A 448 -30.79 17.01 -7.78
N TYR A 449 -30.20 15.82 -8.00
CA TYR A 449 -28.94 15.43 -7.35
C TYR A 449 -27.77 16.33 -7.76
N LEU A 450 -27.75 16.80 -9.02
CA LEU A 450 -26.71 17.71 -9.52
C LEU A 450 -26.86 19.10 -8.91
N GLU A 451 -28.09 19.62 -8.90
CA GLU A 451 -28.42 20.93 -8.32
C GLU A 451 -28.10 20.98 -6.82
N SER A 452 -28.42 19.89 -6.11
CA SER A 452 -28.18 19.78 -4.68
C SER A 452 -26.73 19.38 -4.37
N ARG A 453 -25.93 19.02 -5.38
CA ARG A 453 -24.57 18.46 -5.21
C ARG A 453 -24.55 17.31 -4.20
N THR A 454 -25.50 16.39 -4.33
CA THR A 454 -25.68 15.26 -3.41
C THR A 454 -24.47 14.34 -3.46
N PHE A 455 -24.01 13.86 -2.30
CA PHE A 455 -22.95 12.87 -2.21
C PHE A 455 -23.30 11.80 -1.17
N ILE A 456 -22.78 10.59 -1.38
CA ILE A 456 -22.98 9.44 -0.51
C ILE A 456 -21.63 8.96 0.03
N THR A 457 -21.58 8.70 1.33
CA THR A 457 -20.38 8.13 1.98
C THR A 457 -20.48 6.61 1.98
N LEU A 458 -19.53 5.97 1.30
CA LEU A 458 -19.44 4.53 1.14
C LEU A 458 -18.05 4.05 1.59
N GLU A 459 -18.02 2.88 2.20
CA GLU A 459 -16.80 2.17 2.53
C GLU A 459 -16.93 0.69 2.12
N LEU A 460 -15.90 0.15 1.49
CA LEU A 460 -15.81 -1.25 1.11
C LEU A 460 -14.62 -1.86 1.84
N VAL A 461 -14.85 -2.95 2.58
CA VAL A 461 -13.82 -3.63 3.38
C VAL A 461 -13.75 -5.10 3.02
N LEU A 462 -12.56 -5.59 2.71
CA LEU A 462 -12.26 -6.98 2.44
C LEU A 462 -11.52 -7.61 3.62
N ASP A 463 -11.84 -8.86 3.94
CA ASP A 463 -11.08 -9.62 4.93
C ASP A 463 -9.63 -9.89 4.46
N LYS A 464 -9.46 -10.22 3.17
CA LYS A 464 -8.16 -10.41 2.50
C LYS A 464 -8.01 -9.43 1.32
N PRO A 465 -6.80 -8.92 1.03
CA PRO A 465 -6.64 -8.03 -0.13
C PRO A 465 -6.90 -8.80 -1.43
N LEU A 466 -7.53 -8.18 -2.43
CA LEU A 466 -7.70 -8.82 -3.76
C LEU A 466 -6.34 -9.13 -4.40
N VAL A 467 -5.37 -8.23 -4.20
CA VAL A 467 -3.99 -8.41 -4.64
C VAL A 467 -3.10 -8.51 -3.40
N PRO A 468 -2.57 -9.71 -3.07
CA PRO A 468 -1.66 -9.87 -1.95
C PRO A 468 -0.38 -9.05 -2.13
N LYS A 469 0.04 -8.33 -1.08
CA LYS A 469 1.35 -7.67 -1.07
C LYS A 469 2.44 -8.72 -0.95
N ARG A 470 3.44 -8.68 -1.85
CA ARG A 470 4.63 -9.53 -1.74
C ARG A 470 5.37 -9.19 -0.44
N PRO A 471 5.60 -10.16 0.46
CA PRO A 471 6.29 -9.87 1.71
C PRO A 471 7.77 -9.53 1.43
N PRO A 472 8.39 -8.60 2.21
CA PRO A 472 9.77 -8.20 1.99
C PRO A 472 10.79 -9.36 2.00
N SER A 473 10.51 -10.42 2.77
CA SER A 473 11.33 -11.64 2.81
C SER A 473 11.30 -12.44 1.50
N SER A 474 10.15 -12.50 0.83
CA SER A 474 10.00 -13.17 -0.47
C SER A 474 10.71 -12.37 -1.56
N LEU A 475 10.56 -11.03 -1.55
CA LEU A 475 11.30 -10.12 -2.44
C LEU A 475 12.81 -10.25 -2.23
N ALA A 476 13.30 -10.21 -0.99
CA ALA A 476 14.72 -10.39 -0.69
C ALA A 476 15.24 -11.76 -1.15
N ARG A 477 14.43 -12.83 -1.04
CA ARG A 477 14.78 -14.14 -1.57
C ARG A 477 14.88 -14.13 -3.10
N LYS A 478 13.92 -13.54 -3.80
CA LYS A 478 13.99 -13.39 -5.27
C LYS A 478 15.21 -12.57 -5.71
N VAL A 479 15.51 -11.46 -5.02
CA VAL A 479 16.72 -10.66 -5.27
C VAL A 479 17.98 -11.52 -5.10
N ALA A 480 18.05 -12.32 -4.02
CA ALA A 480 19.17 -13.23 -3.78
C ALA A 480 19.24 -14.41 -4.78
N GLU A 481 18.12 -14.83 -5.37
CA GLU A 481 18.07 -15.84 -6.43
C GLU A 481 18.66 -15.27 -7.74
N TYR A 482 18.37 -14.00 -8.07
CA TYR A 482 18.96 -13.32 -9.22
C TYR A 482 20.42 -12.91 -9.01
N ILE A 483 20.75 -12.36 -7.83
CA ILE A 483 22.08 -11.88 -7.46
C ILE A 483 22.42 -12.42 -6.07
N PRO A 484 23.14 -13.57 -5.99
CA PRO A 484 23.53 -14.15 -4.72
C PRO A 484 24.40 -13.21 -3.88
N PRO A 485 24.19 -13.13 -2.55
CA PRO A 485 25.04 -12.32 -1.70
C PRO A 485 26.47 -12.87 -1.70
N ARG A 486 27.44 -11.96 -1.78
CA ARG A 486 28.86 -12.30 -1.79
C ARG A 486 29.22 -13.03 -0.49
N PRO A 487 29.86 -14.22 -0.56
CA PRO A 487 30.36 -14.89 0.64
C PRO A 487 31.37 -14.00 1.37
N VAL A 488 31.08 -13.67 2.63
CA VAL A 488 32.01 -12.91 3.47
C VAL A 488 33.15 -13.82 3.87
N PHE A 489 34.19 -13.90 3.06
CA PHE A 489 35.44 -14.51 3.49
C PHE A 489 36.05 -13.66 4.60
N ALA A 490 36.16 -14.20 5.81
CA ALA A 490 36.83 -13.53 6.92
C ALA A 490 38.27 -13.18 6.52
N ARG A 491 38.54 -11.91 6.19
CA ARG A 491 39.90 -11.42 5.99
C ARG A 491 40.62 -11.50 7.34
N LYS A 492 41.67 -12.32 7.46
CA LYS A 492 42.65 -12.22 8.56
C LYS A 492 43.53 -10.97 8.36
N THR A 493 42.93 -9.79 8.29
CA THR A 493 43.64 -8.51 8.24
C THR A 493 44.20 -8.20 9.61
N GLY A 494 45.43 -8.68 9.87
CA GLY A 494 46.16 -8.37 11.11
C GLY A 494 47.52 -9.06 11.25
N GLY A 495 47.73 -10.21 10.61
CA GLY A 495 48.97 -10.97 10.75
C GLY A 495 50.21 -10.27 10.17
N SER A 496 50.13 -9.79 8.93
CA SER A 496 51.27 -9.21 8.22
C SER A 496 51.76 -7.89 8.82
N LYS A 497 50.84 -6.97 9.15
CA LYS A 497 51.18 -5.68 9.76
C LYS A 497 51.82 -5.86 11.14
N LYS A 498 51.23 -6.73 11.98
CA LYS A 498 51.78 -7.09 13.29
C LYS A 498 53.15 -7.76 13.18
N ALA A 499 53.38 -8.60 12.17
CA ALA A 499 54.68 -9.24 11.95
C ALA A 499 55.78 -8.22 11.57
N VAL A 500 55.43 -7.16 10.82
CA VAL A 500 56.35 -6.07 10.50
C VAL A 500 56.62 -5.19 11.72
N GLU A 501 55.60 -4.87 12.51
CA GLU A 501 55.76 -4.13 13.78
C GLU A 501 56.62 -4.90 14.80
N ASP A 502 56.40 -6.21 14.95
CA ASP A 502 57.22 -7.11 15.77
C ASP A 502 58.69 -7.09 15.30
N PHE A 503 58.94 -7.07 13.99
CA PHE A 503 60.29 -7.01 13.42
C PHE A 503 60.96 -5.67 13.68
N HIS A 504 60.25 -4.55 13.52
CA HIS A 504 60.75 -3.21 13.88
C HIS A 504 61.10 -3.15 15.37
N GLY A 505 60.23 -3.66 16.25
CA GLY A 505 60.48 -3.72 17.70
C GLY A 505 61.74 -4.52 18.06
N GLN A 506 61.96 -5.67 17.42
CA GLN A 506 63.19 -6.45 17.63
C GLN A 506 64.44 -5.72 17.13
N LEU A 507 64.38 -5.05 15.97
CA LEU A 507 65.50 -4.25 15.47
C LEU A 507 65.86 -3.11 16.41
N THR A 508 64.85 -2.40 16.94
CA THR A 508 65.06 -1.35 17.94
C THR A 508 65.65 -1.91 19.24
N ALA A 509 65.22 -3.09 19.69
CA ALA A 509 65.80 -3.73 20.88
C ALA A 509 67.27 -4.13 20.67
N VAL A 510 67.61 -4.68 19.51
CA VAL A 510 68.99 -5.02 19.13
C VAL A 510 69.84 -3.75 19.01
N ALA A 511 69.33 -2.69 18.38
CA ALA A 511 70.04 -1.41 18.25
C ALA A 511 70.32 -0.77 19.61
N ASN A 512 69.35 -0.73 20.53
CA ASN A 512 69.55 -0.27 21.90
C ASN A 512 70.59 -1.12 22.64
N SER A 513 70.52 -2.44 22.53
CA SER A 513 71.50 -3.34 23.17
C SER A 513 72.91 -3.10 22.63
N LEU A 514 73.08 -2.92 21.32
CA LEU A 514 74.37 -2.58 20.71
C LEU A 514 74.90 -1.23 21.20
N LEU A 515 74.03 -0.22 21.37
CA LEU A 515 74.40 1.07 21.92
C LEU A 515 74.81 0.98 23.40
N GLU A 516 74.13 0.15 24.19
CA GLU A 516 74.47 -0.11 25.60
C GLU A 516 75.86 -0.76 25.72
N GLU A 517 76.15 -1.78 24.91
CA GLU A 517 77.48 -2.41 24.85
C GLU A 517 78.56 -1.42 24.43
N PHE A 518 78.23 -0.55 23.47
CA PHE A 518 79.16 0.48 23.02
C PHE A 518 79.44 1.50 24.14
N ARG A 519 78.42 1.89 24.91
CA ARG A 519 78.55 2.73 26.10
C ARG A 519 79.32 2.04 27.23
N GLN A 520 79.20 0.74 27.41
CA GLN A 520 79.98 0.02 28.42
C GLN A 520 81.48 -0.03 28.05
N MET A 521 81.80 -0.26 26.78
CA MET A 521 83.20 -0.34 26.34
C MET A 521 83.88 1.03 26.23
N TYR A 522 83.13 2.08 25.90
CA TYR A 522 83.71 3.38 25.54
C TYR A 522 83.04 4.58 26.23
N GLY A 523 82.08 4.38 27.13
CA GLY A 523 81.28 5.45 27.73
C GLY A 523 82.09 6.39 28.62
N ASP A 524 83.04 5.88 29.39
CA ASP A 524 83.93 6.71 30.21
C ASP A 524 84.86 7.58 29.33
N ASP A 525 85.32 7.04 28.20
CA ASP A 525 86.14 7.75 27.23
C ASP A 525 85.31 8.77 26.41
N LEU A 526 84.03 8.47 26.18
CA LEU A 526 83.07 9.34 25.50
C LEU A 526 82.72 10.56 26.37
N LEU A 527 82.54 10.36 27.68
CA LEU A 527 82.23 11.43 28.64
C LEU A 527 83.42 12.34 28.94
N LYS A 528 84.65 11.83 28.84
CA LYS A 528 85.89 12.60 29.03
C LYS A 528 86.36 13.33 27.77
N GLY A 529 85.67 13.16 26.64
CA GLY A 529 86.03 13.78 25.36
C GLY A 529 87.37 13.29 24.79
N SER A 530 87.90 12.16 25.29
CA SER A 530 89.25 11.66 25.00
C SER A 530 89.28 10.65 23.85
N LEU A 531 88.20 10.52 23.08
CA LEU A 531 88.13 9.60 21.94
C LEU A 531 88.74 10.24 20.67
N PRO A 532 89.78 9.63 20.08
CA PRO A 532 90.31 10.08 18.81
C PRO A 532 89.26 9.94 17.70
N GLN A 533 89.11 10.97 16.86
CA GLN A 533 88.16 11.02 15.73
C GLN A 533 88.78 10.68 14.37
N SER A 534 90.04 10.21 14.33
CA SER A 534 90.66 9.75 13.08
C SER A 534 89.91 8.53 12.52
N ASN A 535 89.80 8.42 11.20
CA ASN A 535 89.18 7.27 10.51
C ASN A 535 89.82 5.94 10.96
N ASP A 536 91.15 5.89 11.07
CA ASP A 536 91.87 4.70 11.52
C ASP A 536 91.51 4.30 12.97
N ALA A 537 91.25 5.29 13.83
CA ALA A 537 90.87 5.06 15.22
C ALA A 537 89.41 4.59 15.33
N MET A 538 88.52 5.06 14.45
CA MET A 538 87.14 4.58 14.37
C MET A 538 87.09 3.15 13.85
N ASP A 539 87.89 2.80 12.85
CA ASP A 539 87.96 1.44 12.32
C ASP A 539 88.54 0.46 13.34
N GLN A 540 89.59 0.84 14.06
CA GLN A 540 90.12 0.03 15.17
C GLN A 540 89.07 -0.16 16.28
N ARG A 541 88.30 0.87 16.61
CA ARG A 541 87.20 0.80 17.59
C ARG A 541 86.11 -0.14 17.13
N ARG A 542 85.71 -0.05 15.87
CA ARG A 542 84.73 -0.94 15.24
C ARG A 542 85.21 -2.38 15.25
N GLN A 543 86.45 -2.65 14.86
CA GLN A 543 87.02 -3.99 14.85
C GLN A 543 87.08 -4.59 16.26
N LYS A 544 87.50 -3.81 17.26
CA LYS A 544 87.53 -4.24 18.66
C LYS A 544 86.13 -4.50 19.22
N PHE A 545 85.16 -3.64 18.88
CA PHE A 545 83.76 -3.82 19.25
C PHE A 545 83.16 -5.09 18.63
N LEU A 546 83.42 -5.35 17.34
CA LEU A 546 82.98 -6.56 16.65
C LEU A 546 83.64 -7.83 17.21
N TYR A 547 84.91 -7.75 17.59
CA TYR A 547 85.59 -8.87 18.25
C TYR A 547 84.90 -9.22 19.57
N GLU A 548 84.65 -8.23 20.43
CA GLU A 548 83.97 -8.44 21.73
C GLU A 548 82.53 -8.95 21.56
N LEU A 549 81.82 -8.45 20.55
CA LEU A 549 80.46 -8.91 20.27
C LEU A 549 80.40 -10.37 19.83
N ASN A 550 81.43 -10.84 19.12
CA ASN A 550 81.54 -12.22 18.69
C ASN A 550 82.04 -13.16 19.80
N THR A 551 82.99 -12.73 20.64
CA THR A 551 83.50 -13.54 21.77
C THR A 551 82.50 -13.65 22.91
N SER A 552 81.70 -12.62 23.16
CA SER A 552 80.66 -12.61 24.20
C SER A 552 79.40 -13.42 23.85
N GLY A 553 79.28 -13.91 22.60
CA GLY A 553 78.10 -14.64 22.12
C GLY A 553 76.86 -13.76 21.85
N LYS A 554 76.92 -12.44 22.12
CA LYS A 554 75.80 -11.50 21.91
C LYS A 554 75.41 -11.38 20.44
N TYR A 555 76.39 -11.44 19.52
CA TYR A 555 76.12 -11.47 18.08
C TYR A 555 75.18 -12.63 17.69
N PHE A 556 75.41 -13.82 18.25
CA PHE A 556 74.59 -15.00 17.98
C PHE A 556 73.17 -14.85 18.56
N ALA A 557 73.05 -14.26 19.75
CA ALA A 557 71.75 -13.97 20.38
C ALA A 557 70.90 -13.02 19.52
N PHE A 558 71.50 -11.92 19.00
CA PHE A 558 70.79 -10.99 18.10
C PHE A 558 70.35 -11.65 16.79
N LYS A 559 71.22 -12.51 16.21
CA LYS A 559 70.89 -13.27 15.01
C LYS A 559 69.69 -14.20 15.21
N GLU A 560 69.62 -14.91 16.34
CA GLU A 560 68.50 -15.82 16.62
C GLU A 560 67.20 -15.06 16.92
N GLN A 561 67.27 -13.90 17.58
CA GLN A 561 66.10 -13.03 17.80
C GLN A 561 65.50 -12.53 16.49
N LEU A 562 66.34 -12.02 15.57
CA LEU A 562 65.88 -11.51 14.27
C LEU A 562 65.31 -12.64 13.38
N LYS A 563 65.91 -13.83 13.42
CA LYS A 563 65.44 -15.00 12.66
C LYS A 563 63.98 -15.33 12.94
N ASN A 564 63.52 -15.29 14.19
CA ASN A 564 62.13 -15.59 14.54
C ASN A 564 61.15 -14.55 13.96
N SER A 565 61.51 -13.27 13.98
CA SER A 565 60.70 -12.21 13.37
C SER A 565 60.67 -12.31 11.84
N VAL A 566 61.79 -12.67 11.22
CA VAL A 566 61.84 -12.93 9.77
C VAL A 566 60.95 -14.12 9.38
N ILE A 567 60.96 -15.21 10.15
CA ILE A 567 60.07 -16.37 9.90
C ILE A 567 58.59 -15.96 10.00
N LYS A 568 58.23 -15.12 10.99
CA LYS A 568 56.87 -14.57 11.09
C LYS A 568 56.52 -13.74 9.85
N ILE A 569 57.40 -12.89 9.35
CA ILE A 569 57.19 -12.12 8.11
C ILE A 569 56.97 -13.06 6.92
N VAL A 570 57.79 -14.10 6.76
CA VAL A 570 57.64 -15.07 5.66
C VAL A 570 56.28 -15.77 5.72
N ARG A 571 55.82 -16.16 6.92
CA ARG A 571 54.53 -16.83 7.10
C ARG A 571 53.33 -15.90 6.94
N GLU A 572 53.39 -14.70 7.50
CA GLU A 572 52.22 -13.81 7.61
C GLU A 572 52.11 -12.84 6.42
N LYS A 573 53.23 -12.41 5.84
CA LYS A 573 53.26 -11.49 4.68
C LYS A 573 53.30 -12.24 3.35
N TYR A 574 54.18 -13.23 3.24
CA TYR A 574 54.38 -13.97 1.99
C TYR A 574 53.54 -15.25 1.92
N LEU A 575 52.81 -15.60 2.99
CA LEU A 575 51.93 -16.79 3.09
C LEU A 575 52.62 -18.11 2.72
N ASN A 576 53.95 -18.12 2.74
CA ASN A 576 54.77 -19.26 2.32
C ASN A 576 55.03 -20.15 3.53
N THR A 577 54.26 -21.24 3.62
CA THR A 577 54.34 -22.24 4.70
C THR A 577 54.91 -23.58 4.26
N THR A 578 55.17 -23.75 2.96
CA THR A 578 55.70 -24.97 2.34
C THR A 578 57.13 -24.75 1.84
N ALA A 579 57.91 -25.83 1.77
CA ALA A 579 59.28 -25.77 1.25
C ALA A 579 59.27 -25.60 -0.28
N PHE A 580 60.12 -24.70 -0.79
CA PHE A 580 60.29 -24.52 -2.23
C PHE A 580 60.92 -25.77 -2.86
N THR A 581 60.30 -26.28 -3.93
CA THR A 581 60.80 -27.42 -4.72
C THR A 581 61.77 -27.00 -5.82
N ASP A 582 61.73 -25.73 -6.23
CA ASP A 582 62.52 -25.15 -7.31
C ASP A 582 63.56 -24.17 -6.77
N LYS A 583 64.83 -24.38 -7.14
CA LYS A 583 65.97 -23.57 -6.68
C LYS A 583 65.95 -22.15 -7.24
N GLU A 584 65.44 -21.93 -8.44
CA GLU A 584 65.39 -20.60 -9.04
C GLU A 584 64.34 -19.72 -8.35
N LYS A 585 63.16 -20.29 -8.07
CA LYS A 585 62.11 -19.62 -7.29
C LYS A 585 62.54 -19.32 -5.86
N LEU A 586 63.31 -20.21 -5.23
CA LEU A 586 63.89 -19.97 -3.91
C LEU A 586 64.86 -18.78 -3.93
N GLN A 587 65.74 -18.68 -4.94
CA GLN A 587 66.68 -17.56 -5.03
C GLN A 587 65.99 -16.22 -5.33
N ALA A 588 64.97 -16.22 -6.20
CA ALA A 588 64.16 -15.03 -6.45
C ALA A 588 63.46 -14.56 -5.17
N PHE A 589 62.85 -15.48 -4.43
CA PHE A 589 62.19 -15.19 -3.15
C PHE A 589 63.18 -14.67 -2.09
N LEU A 590 64.37 -15.27 -1.97
CA LEU A 590 65.39 -14.80 -1.03
C LEU A 590 65.89 -13.40 -1.36
N SER A 591 66.03 -13.08 -2.65
CA SER A 591 66.42 -11.74 -3.11
C SER A 591 65.34 -10.70 -2.77
N GLU A 592 64.08 -11.02 -3.02
CA GLU A 592 62.93 -10.17 -2.68
C GLU A 592 62.80 -9.97 -1.16
N LEU A 593 62.94 -11.04 -0.38
CA LEU A 593 62.91 -10.99 1.07
C LEU A 593 64.07 -10.15 1.62
N TYR A 594 65.27 -10.29 1.05
CA TYR A 594 66.43 -9.49 1.46
C TYR A 594 66.19 -8.00 1.26
N VAL A 595 65.74 -7.59 0.07
CA VAL A 595 65.42 -6.18 -0.23
C VAL A 595 64.38 -5.66 0.76
N PHE A 596 63.29 -6.42 0.97
CA PHE A 596 62.24 -6.02 1.91
C PHE A 596 62.74 -5.87 3.34
N LEU A 597 63.55 -6.82 3.84
CA LEU A 597 64.07 -6.76 5.21
C LEU A 597 65.03 -5.58 5.41
N ILE A 598 65.85 -5.26 4.40
CA ILE A 598 66.75 -4.10 4.43
C ILE A 598 65.96 -2.79 4.43
N ASP A 599 64.95 -2.65 3.58
CA ASP A 599 64.10 -1.46 3.54
C ASP A 599 63.39 -1.24 4.88
N GLN A 600 62.80 -2.30 5.45
CA GLN A 600 62.14 -2.22 6.75
C GLN A 600 63.13 -1.97 7.89
N MET A 601 64.37 -2.46 7.77
CA MET A 601 65.43 -2.14 8.72
C MET A 601 65.82 -0.67 8.67
N HIS A 602 65.96 -0.09 7.47
CA HIS A 602 66.21 1.34 7.34
C HIS A 602 65.07 2.17 7.91
N VAL A 603 63.80 1.80 7.66
CA VAL A 603 62.64 2.48 8.26
C VAL A 603 62.70 2.43 9.78
N ALA A 604 62.93 1.25 10.36
CA ALA A 604 62.98 1.06 11.81
C ALA A 604 64.16 1.80 12.47
N LEU A 605 65.35 1.73 11.87
CA LEU A 605 66.56 2.38 12.39
C LEU A 605 66.51 3.89 12.21
N ASN A 606 66.03 4.38 11.07
CA ASN A 606 65.84 5.82 10.89
C ASN A 606 64.85 6.34 11.91
N LYS A 607 63.68 5.71 12.07
CA LYS A 607 62.71 6.08 13.12
C LYS A 607 63.30 6.03 14.54
N PHE A 608 64.20 5.09 14.81
CA PHE A 608 64.90 4.99 16.10
C PHE A 608 65.95 6.08 16.30
N LEU A 609 66.63 6.52 15.24
CA LEU A 609 67.71 7.51 15.28
C LEU A 609 67.22 8.96 15.13
N THR A 610 66.16 9.20 14.36
CA THR A 610 65.53 10.50 14.13
C THR A 610 64.25 10.59 14.95
N ALA A 611 64.39 10.86 16.24
CA ALA A 611 63.28 11.40 17.05
C ALA A 611 63.17 12.92 16.83
N GLU A 612 62.91 13.34 15.59
CA GLU A 612 62.35 14.64 15.20
C GLU A 612 61.94 14.58 13.70
N GLU A 613 60.78 15.16 13.39
CA GLU A 613 59.90 15.01 12.21
C GLU A 613 60.54 14.75 10.82
N ALA A 614 59.99 13.78 10.08
CA ALA A 614 60.22 13.63 8.64
C ALA A 614 59.14 14.41 7.85
N PRO A 615 59.48 15.16 6.78
CA PRO A 615 58.51 15.89 5.96
C PRO A 615 57.75 14.95 5.00
N GLU A 616 56.46 15.22 4.76
CA GLU A 616 55.66 14.56 3.73
C GLU A 616 56.10 14.96 2.31
N GLU A 617 56.13 13.99 1.38
CA GLU A 617 56.46 14.21 -0.03
C GLU A 617 55.30 14.85 -0.82
N PRO A 618 55.57 15.78 -1.76
CA PRO A 618 54.54 16.45 -2.54
C PRO A 618 54.02 15.59 -3.72
N PRO A 619 52.72 15.68 -4.08
CA PRO A 619 52.14 14.89 -5.16
C PRO A 619 52.51 15.43 -6.57
N PRO A 620 52.59 14.57 -7.60
CA PRO A 620 52.96 14.97 -8.95
C PRO A 620 51.84 15.65 -9.74
N VAL A 621 52.24 16.53 -10.66
CA VAL A 621 51.42 17.44 -11.45
C VAL A 621 51.08 16.84 -12.83
N THR A 622 49.81 16.85 -13.21
CA THR A 622 49.34 16.86 -14.61
C THR A 622 47.86 17.26 -14.66
N ASP A 623 47.36 17.81 -15.77
CA ASP A 623 46.18 18.67 -15.81
C ASP A 623 44.96 18.02 -16.49
N SER A 624 43.97 17.60 -15.69
CA SER A 624 42.56 17.36 -16.05
C SER A 624 41.82 16.88 -14.80
N ALA A 625 41.04 17.75 -14.17
CA ALA A 625 40.39 17.49 -12.88
C ALA A 625 39.43 16.29 -12.91
N THR A 626 38.73 16.08 -14.04
CA THR A 626 37.80 14.96 -14.25
C THR A 626 38.53 13.63 -14.42
N LEU A 627 39.56 13.56 -15.28
CA LEU A 627 40.37 12.34 -15.44
C LEU A 627 41.09 11.95 -14.14
N LYS A 628 41.52 12.93 -13.33
CA LYS A 628 42.10 12.70 -12.00
C LYS A 628 41.11 12.09 -11.01
N HIS A 629 39.87 12.56 -11.00
CA HIS A 629 38.83 12.02 -10.15
C HIS A 629 38.53 10.57 -10.52
N PHE A 630 38.33 10.29 -11.82
CA PHE A 630 38.01 8.95 -12.29
C PHE A 630 39.18 7.96 -12.21
N ALA A 631 40.42 8.41 -12.41
CA ALA A 631 41.61 7.61 -12.14
C ALA A 631 41.76 7.31 -10.64
N ARG A 632 41.45 8.28 -9.76
CA ARG A 632 41.41 8.07 -8.30
C ARG A 632 40.30 7.10 -7.89
N GLU A 633 39.13 7.13 -8.50
CA GLU A 633 38.04 6.20 -8.19
C GLU A 633 38.33 4.77 -8.67
N ALA A 634 38.88 4.60 -9.87
CA ALA A 634 39.39 3.31 -10.33
C ALA A 634 40.52 2.79 -9.40
N GLU A 635 41.37 3.68 -8.88
CA GLU A 635 42.37 3.35 -7.87
C GLU A 635 41.75 3.01 -6.51
N ARG A 636 40.64 3.65 -6.10
CA ARG A 636 39.89 3.32 -4.87
C ARG A 636 39.23 1.95 -4.93
N LEU A 637 38.64 1.57 -6.08
CA LEU A 637 38.12 0.21 -6.32
C LEU A 637 39.22 -0.86 -6.14
N SER A 638 40.46 -0.54 -6.53
CA SER A 638 41.61 -1.41 -6.33
C SER A 638 42.01 -1.56 -4.85
N ARG A 639 41.76 -0.54 -4.02
CA ARG A 639 42.12 -0.48 -2.59
C ARG A 639 41.06 -1.12 -1.68
N ASN A 640 39.76 -1.01 -2.01
CA ASN A 640 38.68 -1.63 -1.23
C ASN A 640 37.55 -2.24 -2.09
N LYS A 641 37.80 -3.45 -2.61
CA LYS A 641 36.85 -4.22 -3.47
C LYS A 641 35.51 -4.60 -2.83
N ASN A 642 35.31 -4.35 -1.53
CA ASN A 642 34.15 -4.80 -0.76
C ASN A 642 33.18 -3.66 -0.40
N ASP A 643 33.39 -2.48 -0.94
CA ASP A 643 32.54 -1.32 -0.71
C ASP A 643 31.49 -1.22 -1.82
N PRO A 644 30.18 -1.30 -1.52
CA PRO A 644 29.13 -1.25 -2.54
C PRO A 644 29.11 0.10 -3.28
N ASP A 645 29.40 1.21 -2.60
CA ASP A 645 29.29 2.56 -3.18
C ASP A 645 30.31 2.77 -4.31
N HIS A 646 31.53 2.26 -4.14
CA HIS A 646 32.56 2.32 -5.20
C HIS A 646 32.16 1.55 -6.47
N TRP A 647 31.48 0.40 -6.32
CA TRP A 647 30.97 -0.35 -7.48
C TRP A 647 29.81 0.38 -8.14
N PHE A 648 28.96 1.02 -7.35
CA PHE A 648 27.85 1.83 -7.84
C PHE A 648 28.36 3.02 -8.68
N ASP A 649 29.30 3.80 -8.15
CA ASP A 649 29.86 4.97 -8.84
C ASP A 649 30.54 4.59 -10.16
N TYR A 650 31.28 3.47 -10.16
CA TYR A 650 31.89 2.94 -11.38
C TYR A 650 30.83 2.49 -12.40
N GLY A 651 29.74 1.86 -11.94
CA GLY A 651 28.59 1.51 -12.78
C GLY A 651 27.90 2.74 -13.38
N ALA A 652 27.71 3.80 -12.59
CA ALA A 652 27.15 5.08 -13.04
C ALA A 652 28.05 5.74 -14.11
N PHE A 653 29.37 5.67 -13.95
CA PHE A 653 30.31 6.08 -14.98
C PHE A 653 30.17 5.26 -16.27
N CYS A 654 30.07 3.93 -16.17
CA CYS A 654 29.87 3.06 -17.33
C CYS A 654 28.58 3.40 -18.09
N LEU A 655 27.49 3.73 -17.39
CA LEU A 655 26.25 4.23 -18.01
C LEU A 655 26.47 5.53 -18.77
N LEU A 656 27.18 6.50 -18.18
CA LEU A 656 27.44 7.82 -18.78
C LEU A 656 28.23 7.72 -20.10
N ILE A 657 29.16 6.77 -20.20
CA ILE A 657 29.94 6.52 -21.42
C ILE A 657 29.24 5.58 -22.41
N GLY A 658 28.03 5.10 -22.08
CA GLY A 658 27.23 4.20 -22.92
C GLY A 658 27.65 2.72 -22.89
N ASP A 659 28.47 2.31 -21.92
CA ASP A 659 28.87 0.92 -21.71
C ASP A 659 27.90 0.22 -20.76
N PHE A 660 26.69 -0.07 -21.27
CA PHE A 660 25.60 -0.68 -20.50
C PHE A 660 25.96 -2.08 -19.96
N GLY A 661 26.81 -2.83 -20.66
CA GLY A 661 27.24 -4.16 -20.24
C GLY A 661 28.08 -4.12 -18.97
N LYS A 662 29.09 -3.24 -18.91
CA LYS A 662 29.88 -3.07 -17.69
C LYS A 662 29.08 -2.44 -16.56
N ALA A 663 28.18 -1.50 -16.86
CA ALA A 663 27.29 -0.93 -15.86
C ALA A 663 26.43 -2.01 -15.18
N GLU A 664 25.87 -2.94 -15.96
CA GLU A 664 25.11 -4.07 -15.42
C GLU A 664 25.94 -4.91 -14.44
N GLU A 665 27.18 -5.25 -14.79
CA GLU A 665 28.09 -6.00 -13.92
C GLU A 665 28.41 -5.24 -12.62
N CYS A 666 28.65 -3.93 -12.72
CA CYS A 666 28.97 -3.10 -11.56
C CYS A 666 27.80 -3.00 -10.58
N PHE A 667 26.57 -2.83 -11.08
CA PHE A 667 25.38 -2.83 -10.22
C PHE A 667 25.08 -4.22 -9.65
N LYS A 668 25.34 -5.31 -10.41
CA LYS A 668 25.29 -6.67 -9.84
C LYS A 668 26.24 -6.82 -8.67
N GLU A 669 27.47 -6.34 -8.81
CA GLU A 669 28.46 -6.41 -7.74
C GLU A 669 28.08 -5.56 -6.53
N THR A 670 27.50 -4.38 -6.77
CA THR A 670 26.94 -3.51 -5.72
C THR A 670 25.89 -4.26 -4.90
N VAL A 671 24.90 -4.88 -5.55
CA VAL A 671 23.81 -5.61 -4.89
C VAL A 671 24.31 -6.92 -4.25
N ALA A 672 25.29 -7.60 -4.86
CA ALA A 672 25.92 -8.79 -4.29
C ALA A 672 26.62 -8.48 -2.96
N ILE A 673 27.24 -7.31 -2.83
CA ILE A 673 27.87 -6.85 -1.59
C ILE A 673 26.81 -6.37 -0.59
N ALA A 674 25.86 -5.57 -1.04
CA ALA A 674 24.81 -4.97 -0.21
C ALA A 674 23.42 -5.15 -0.85
N GLN A 675 22.73 -6.22 -0.44
CA GLN A 675 21.43 -6.64 -0.99
C GLN A 675 20.28 -5.63 -0.80
N LYS A 676 20.45 -4.63 0.08
CA LYS A 676 19.47 -3.57 0.35
C LYS A 676 19.92 -2.19 -0.14
N HIS A 677 21.00 -2.13 -0.91
CA HIS A 677 21.53 -0.86 -1.41
C HIS A 677 20.59 -0.25 -2.45
N VAL A 678 19.77 0.73 -2.03
CA VAL A 678 18.66 1.30 -2.82
C VAL A 678 19.12 1.83 -4.18
N PRO A 679 20.16 2.67 -4.30
CA PRO A 679 20.62 3.14 -5.60
C PRO A 679 21.01 2.00 -6.54
N GLY A 680 21.68 0.96 -6.01
CA GLY A 680 22.07 -0.21 -6.77
C GLY A 680 20.88 -1.04 -7.26
N LEU A 681 19.87 -1.25 -6.39
CA LEU A 681 18.63 -1.92 -6.76
C LEU A 681 17.87 -1.14 -7.86
N LEU A 682 17.78 0.19 -7.73
CA LEU A 682 17.12 1.05 -8.71
C LEU A 682 17.83 0.98 -10.07
N MET A 683 19.15 1.19 -10.10
CA MET A 683 19.91 1.20 -11.37
C MET A 683 19.94 -0.17 -12.03
N TYR A 684 20.03 -1.25 -11.25
CA TYR A 684 19.91 -2.59 -11.80
C TYR A 684 18.51 -2.84 -12.37
N GLY A 685 17.46 -2.39 -11.67
CA GLY A 685 16.07 -2.42 -12.17
C GLY A 685 15.91 -1.66 -13.49
N CYS A 686 16.52 -0.48 -13.63
CA CYS A 686 16.54 0.29 -14.88
C CYS A 686 17.20 -0.47 -16.03
N ILE A 687 18.40 -1.02 -15.80
CA ILE A 687 19.10 -1.79 -16.84
C ILE A 687 18.29 -3.03 -17.24
N SER A 688 17.70 -3.74 -16.29
CA SER A 688 16.82 -4.88 -16.58
C SER A 688 15.62 -4.48 -17.43
N LEU A 689 15.01 -3.33 -17.17
CA LEU A 689 13.93 -2.79 -18.00
C LEU A 689 14.42 -2.43 -19.42
N MET A 690 15.58 -1.77 -19.54
CA MET A 690 16.20 -1.46 -20.84
C MET A 690 16.48 -2.73 -21.66
N ASN A 691 16.83 -3.82 -20.98
CA ASN A 691 17.05 -5.15 -21.55
C ASN A 691 15.75 -5.97 -21.73
N ALA A 692 14.57 -5.37 -21.51
CA ALA A 692 13.25 -6.01 -21.60
C ALA A 692 13.04 -7.22 -20.65
N LYS A 693 13.78 -7.27 -19.55
CA LYS A 693 13.62 -8.26 -18.47
C LYS A 693 12.63 -7.74 -17.43
N TYR A 694 11.34 -7.71 -17.78
CA TYR A 694 10.31 -7.04 -16.98
C TYR A 694 10.13 -7.64 -15.57
N GLU A 695 10.09 -8.97 -15.43
CA GLU A 695 9.93 -9.60 -14.09
C GLU A 695 11.13 -9.32 -13.16
N GLU A 696 12.34 -9.33 -13.71
CA GLU A 696 13.54 -8.92 -12.97
C GLU A 696 13.42 -7.46 -12.55
N ALA A 697 13.13 -6.56 -13.50
CA ALA A 697 13.00 -5.12 -13.23
C ALA A 697 11.97 -4.83 -12.13
N GLU A 698 10.78 -5.44 -12.19
CA GLU A 698 9.75 -5.32 -11.15
C GLU A 698 10.30 -5.73 -9.79
N THR A 699 10.96 -6.89 -9.70
CA THR A 699 11.50 -7.42 -8.44
C THR A 699 12.49 -6.44 -7.80
N PHE A 700 13.41 -5.87 -8.59
CA PHE A 700 14.43 -4.95 -8.08
C PHE A 700 13.86 -3.57 -7.71
N LEU A 701 12.93 -3.04 -8.50
CA LEU A 701 12.26 -1.76 -8.21
C LEU A 701 11.32 -1.86 -7.00
N GLU A 702 10.56 -2.95 -6.86
CA GLU A 702 9.78 -3.22 -5.66
C GLU A 702 10.65 -3.47 -4.42
N ALA A 703 11.81 -4.12 -4.59
CA ALA A 703 12.75 -4.30 -3.49
C ALA A 703 13.31 -2.96 -3.00
N ALA A 704 13.55 -2.01 -3.90
CA ALA A 704 13.98 -0.66 -3.55
C ALA A 704 12.93 0.09 -2.71
N THR A 705 11.64 0.04 -3.11
CA THR A 705 10.56 0.66 -2.33
C THR A 705 10.31 -0.05 -0.98
N CYS A 706 10.64 -1.34 -0.88
CA CYS A 706 10.59 -2.06 0.39
C CYS A 706 11.80 -1.78 1.31
N ALA A 707 12.98 -1.54 0.74
CA ALA A 707 14.19 -1.24 1.49
C ALA A 707 14.12 0.15 2.15
N GLU A 708 13.61 1.15 1.41
CA GLU A 708 13.33 2.50 1.92
C GLU A 708 11.92 2.95 1.52
N SER A 709 10.94 2.69 2.38
CA SER A 709 9.53 2.96 2.08
C SER A 709 9.17 4.43 1.88
N LYS A 710 10.01 5.35 2.37
CA LYS A 710 9.83 6.81 2.25
C LYS A 710 10.60 7.42 1.08
N ASN A 711 11.28 6.61 0.27
CA ASN A 711 12.07 7.09 -0.85
C ASN A 711 11.17 7.42 -2.04
N VAL A 712 10.96 8.71 -2.29
CA VAL A 712 10.10 9.23 -3.37
C VAL A 712 10.59 8.75 -4.74
N ILE A 713 11.91 8.80 -4.98
CA ILE A 713 12.51 8.39 -6.25
C ILE A 713 12.20 6.92 -6.54
N ALA A 714 12.29 6.04 -5.53
CA ALA A 714 12.01 4.62 -5.71
C ALA A 714 10.57 4.37 -6.14
N TRP A 715 9.60 5.09 -5.56
CA TRP A 715 8.20 5.01 -5.95
C TRP A 715 7.96 5.57 -7.36
N THR A 716 8.57 6.70 -7.71
CA THR A 716 8.43 7.27 -9.06
C THR A 716 9.02 6.37 -10.13
N MET A 717 10.18 5.77 -9.88
CA MET A 717 10.83 4.83 -10.79
C MET A 717 10.00 3.56 -10.99
N LEU A 718 9.37 3.06 -9.92
CA LEU A 718 8.41 1.96 -10.01
C LEU A 718 7.15 2.35 -10.80
N GLY A 719 6.68 3.60 -10.65
CA GLY A 719 5.55 4.14 -11.43
C GLY A 719 5.86 4.23 -12.92
N LEU A 720 7.02 4.77 -13.29
CA LEU A 720 7.48 4.82 -14.69
C LEU A 720 7.68 3.42 -15.28
N TYR A 721 8.13 2.45 -14.48
CA TYR A 721 8.19 1.06 -14.91
C TYR A 721 6.79 0.53 -15.25
N TYR A 722 5.81 0.71 -14.37
CA TYR A 722 4.44 0.26 -14.62
C TYR A 722 3.80 0.96 -15.82
N ASP A 723 4.05 2.25 -15.98
CA ASP A 723 3.61 3.05 -17.14
C ASP A 723 4.21 2.50 -18.44
N SER A 724 5.51 2.14 -18.43
CA SER A 724 6.20 1.57 -19.60
C SER A 724 5.65 0.22 -20.07
N ILE A 725 5.02 -0.55 -19.17
CA ILE A 725 4.37 -1.83 -19.48
C ILE A 725 2.84 -1.71 -19.61
N GLN A 726 2.30 -0.48 -19.65
CA GLN A 726 0.86 -0.18 -19.73
C GLN A 726 0.04 -0.77 -18.57
N ASN A 727 0.64 -0.83 -17.38
CA ASN A 727 -0.06 -1.16 -16.14
C ASN A 727 -0.47 0.13 -15.44
N ASP A 728 -1.55 0.75 -15.91
CA ASP A 728 -2.01 2.05 -15.44
C ASP A 728 -2.33 2.08 -13.94
N ILE A 729 -2.88 0.98 -13.40
CA ILE A 729 -3.25 0.87 -11.98
C ILE A 729 -2.00 0.81 -11.10
N GLY A 730 -0.99 0.02 -11.53
CA GLY A 730 0.30 -0.04 -10.85
C GLY A 730 1.03 1.30 -10.89
N ALA A 731 0.98 1.99 -12.03
CA ALA A 731 1.60 3.30 -12.21
C ALA A 731 0.96 4.36 -11.31
N GLU A 732 -0.37 4.48 -11.35
CA GLU A 732 -1.14 5.40 -10.52
C GLU A 732 -0.83 5.21 -9.03
N ARG A 733 -0.87 3.96 -8.54
CA ARG A 733 -0.51 3.66 -7.15
C ARG A 733 0.85 4.21 -6.77
N ALA A 734 1.85 3.94 -7.60
CA ALA A 734 3.23 4.31 -7.31
C ALA A 734 3.41 5.83 -7.34
N PHE A 735 2.76 6.54 -8.27
CA PHE A 735 2.77 7.99 -8.30
C PHE A 735 1.99 8.64 -7.15
N LEU A 736 0.85 8.05 -6.75
CA LEU A 736 0.09 8.50 -5.58
C LEU A 736 0.94 8.41 -4.30
N GLU A 737 1.64 7.28 -4.09
CA GLU A 737 2.51 7.11 -2.92
C GLU A 737 3.70 8.09 -2.97
N ALA A 738 4.32 8.30 -4.14
CA ALA A 738 5.37 9.29 -4.31
C ALA A 738 4.89 10.72 -3.97
N ASN A 739 3.71 11.10 -4.43
CA ASN A 739 3.12 12.41 -4.17
C ASN A 739 2.76 12.59 -2.69
N ARG A 740 2.20 11.56 -2.05
CA ARG A 740 1.90 11.54 -0.61
C ARG A 740 3.17 11.79 0.23
N LEU A 741 4.26 11.09 -0.10
CA LEU A 741 5.54 11.27 0.59
C LEU A 741 6.13 12.67 0.39
N ASN A 742 5.96 13.24 -0.81
CA ASN A 742 6.38 14.61 -1.08
C ASN A 742 5.59 15.64 -0.28
N ALA A 743 4.26 15.52 -0.23
CA ALA A 743 3.40 16.44 0.53
C ALA A 743 3.71 16.39 2.05
N ALA A 744 3.96 15.20 2.58
CA ALA A 744 4.38 15.02 3.98
C ALA A 744 5.75 15.68 4.27
N THR A 745 6.66 15.69 3.30
CA THR A 745 7.97 16.32 3.45
C THR A 745 7.85 17.85 3.39
N SER A 746 7.03 18.40 2.47
CA SER A 746 6.78 19.85 2.36
C SER A 746 6.13 20.45 3.62
N SER A 747 5.13 19.77 4.19
CA SER A 747 4.43 20.22 5.41
C SER A 747 5.31 20.19 6.67
N SER A 748 6.32 19.31 6.72
CA SER A 748 7.28 19.26 7.83
C SER A 748 8.27 20.45 7.85
N ILE A 749 8.46 21.13 6.72
CA ILE A 749 9.37 22.27 6.60
C ILE A 749 8.69 23.58 7.08
N GLU A 750 7.38 23.75 6.85
CA GLU A 750 6.63 24.93 7.31
C GLU A 750 6.58 25.07 8.84
N LEU A 751 6.67 23.96 9.58
CA LEU A 751 6.73 23.93 11.05
C LEU A 751 8.10 24.31 11.65
N THR A 752 9.12 24.56 10.82
CA THR A 752 10.48 24.93 11.27
C THR A 752 10.90 26.36 10.92
N ALA A 753 9.99 27.17 10.37
CA ALA A 753 10.23 28.60 10.25
C ALA A 753 10.21 29.26 11.65
N PRO A 754 11.27 29.99 12.07
CA PRO A 754 11.28 30.65 13.35
C PRO A 754 10.29 31.82 13.36
N VAL A 755 9.36 31.76 14.32
CA VAL A 755 8.38 32.81 14.64
C VAL A 755 9.05 33.95 15.41
N ASP A 756 8.61 35.17 15.08
CA ASP A 756 8.72 36.49 15.74
C ASP A 756 9.95 37.39 15.52
N VAL A 757 9.73 38.47 14.76
CA VAL A 757 9.82 39.86 15.29
C VAL A 757 8.63 40.68 14.72
N PRO A 758 7.95 41.56 15.50
CA PRO A 758 6.67 42.14 15.12
C PRO A 758 6.76 43.38 14.21
N ALA A 759 5.61 43.65 13.61
CA ALA A 759 5.26 44.72 12.68
C ALA A 759 5.39 46.16 13.22
N GLU A 760 5.57 47.09 12.27
CA GLU A 760 5.13 48.51 12.19
C GLU A 760 6.15 49.22 11.24
N VAL A 761 5.82 49.98 10.17
CA VAL A 761 4.69 50.86 9.86
C VAL A 761 4.50 50.96 8.33
N GLU A 762 3.24 51.17 7.96
CA GLU A 762 2.63 51.52 6.68
C GLU A 762 3.33 52.57 5.78
N GLY A 763 3.01 52.55 4.48
CA GLY A 763 2.68 53.80 3.78
C GLY A 763 3.39 54.15 2.46
N SER A 764 2.87 53.59 1.36
CA SER A 764 2.33 54.34 0.21
C SER A 764 3.22 55.23 -0.72
N VAL A 765 3.10 54.91 -2.03
CA VAL A 765 3.07 55.75 -3.26
C VAL A 765 4.35 56.34 -3.91
N SER A 766 4.48 55.95 -5.20
CA SER A 766 4.72 56.78 -6.41
C SER A 766 6.10 56.79 -7.11
N GLU A 767 6.04 56.31 -8.36
CA GLU A 767 6.66 56.76 -9.62
C GLU A 767 7.73 57.87 -9.61
N THR A 768 8.82 57.62 -10.34
CA THR A 768 9.44 58.46 -11.41
C THR A 768 10.79 57.82 -11.82
N VAL A 769 10.92 57.25 -13.03
CA VAL A 769 11.41 57.84 -14.30
C VAL A 769 12.81 58.49 -14.22
N ALA A 770 13.76 57.80 -14.88
CA ALA A 770 14.91 58.23 -15.70
C ALA A 770 15.86 59.33 -15.21
N GLU A 771 17.17 59.08 -15.27
CA GLU A 771 18.03 59.57 -16.38
C GLU A 771 19.47 59.06 -16.28
N GLU A 772 20.06 58.88 -17.46
CA GLU A 772 21.45 58.54 -17.78
C GLU A 772 22.45 59.61 -17.30
N LEU A 773 23.73 59.25 -17.16
CA LEU A 773 24.76 59.65 -18.13
C LEU A 773 26.16 59.16 -17.77
N ALA A 774 26.88 58.89 -18.87
CA ALA A 774 28.18 58.26 -19.02
C ALA A 774 29.38 59.06 -18.46
N GLY A 775 30.48 58.34 -18.24
CA GLY A 775 31.83 58.88 -18.12
C GLY A 775 32.87 57.79 -18.42
N GLU A 776 33.44 57.85 -19.62
CA GLU A 776 34.48 56.97 -20.16
C GLU A 776 35.80 57.00 -19.36
N GLY A 777 36.54 55.89 -19.38
CA GLY A 777 37.94 55.86 -18.98
C GLY A 777 38.54 54.46 -18.77
N ALA A 778 38.84 53.74 -19.85
CA ALA A 778 39.88 52.70 -19.88
C ALA A 778 41.16 53.30 -20.52
N PRO A 779 42.41 52.80 -20.31
CA PRO A 779 42.75 51.39 -20.09
C PRO A 779 43.90 51.11 -19.09
N GLY A 780 44.04 49.85 -18.67
CA GLY A 780 45.25 49.40 -17.96
C GLY A 780 45.12 48.00 -17.37
N ILE A 781 45.61 47.01 -18.10
CA ILE A 781 45.63 45.58 -17.80
C ILE A 781 46.51 45.27 -16.58
N ALA A 782 45.96 44.60 -15.57
CA ALA A 782 46.69 43.74 -14.65
C ALA A 782 45.75 42.63 -14.15
N VAL A 783 46.03 41.41 -14.62
CA VAL A 783 45.37 40.17 -14.20
C VAL A 783 45.81 39.85 -12.77
N SER A 784 44.86 39.67 -11.87
CA SER A 784 45.06 38.95 -10.61
C SER A 784 43.90 37.96 -10.45
N GLU A 785 44.20 36.70 -10.73
CA GLU A 785 43.36 35.55 -10.36
C GLU A 785 43.53 35.33 -8.87
N ASP A 786 42.48 35.56 -8.10
CA ASP A 786 42.33 34.98 -6.77
C ASP A 786 40.84 34.93 -6.41
N GLN A 787 40.14 33.93 -6.95
CA GLN A 787 38.88 33.45 -6.37
C GLN A 787 38.87 31.92 -6.33
N LYS A 788 39.13 31.46 -5.12
CA LYS A 788 38.90 30.13 -4.57
C LYS A 788 37.51 29.62 -4.98
N VAL A 789 37.47 28.67 -5.91
CA VAL A 789 36.26 27.89 -6.23
C VAL A 789 36.11 26.79 -5.18
N PRO A 790 34.94 26.60 -4.54
CA PRO A 790 34.72 25.48 -3.63
C PRO A 790 34.61 24.17 -4.42
N GLU A 791 35.36 23.16 -3.98
CA GLU A 791 35.41 21.79 -4.51
C GLU A 791 34.10 21.01 -4.30
N VAL A 792 33.66 20.39 -5.40
CA VAL A 792 33.07 19.05 -5.56
C VAL A 792 32.49 18.36 -4.32
N HIS A 793 31.17 18.43 -4.19
CA HIS A 793 30.32 17.41 -3.55
C HIS A 793 29.18 16.95 -4.49
N VAL A 794 29.29 17.20 -5.80
CA VAL A 794 28.16 17.30 -6.73
C VAL A 794 27.33 16.02 -6.88
N ILE A 795 27.84 14.82 -6.61
CA ILE A 795 27.07 13.56 -6.78
C ILE A 795 26.39 13.13 -5.48
N GLU A 796 27.08 13.17 -4.34
CA GLU A 796 26.43 13.02 -3.02
C GLU A 796 25.41 14.14 -2.79
N HIS A 797 25.71 15.38 -3.17
CA HIS A 797 24.74 16.47 -3.16
C HIS A 797 23.70 16.36 -4.28
N LEU A 798 23.89 15.69 -5.42
CA LEU A 798 22.76 15.48 -6.35
C LEU A 798 21.80 14.46 -5.75
N VAL A 799 22.29 13.32 -5.26
CA VAL A 799 21.45 12.29 -4.62
C VAL A 799 20.80 12.81 -3.32
N ALA A 800 21.51 13.64 -2.54
CA ALA A 800 20.99 14.27 -1.33
C ALA A 800 20.17 15.56 -1.60
N SER A 801 20.42 16.31 -2.68
CA SER A 801 19.62 17.48 -3.08
C SER A 801 18.36 17.11 -3.85
N ILE A 802 18.26 15.88 -4.37
CA ILE A 802 17.00 15.33 -4.91
C ILE A 802 16.02 14.99 -3.76
N ALA A 803 16.44 15.07 -2.49
CA ALA A 803 15.53 15.03 -1.34
C ALA A 803 14.58 16.26 -1.27
N HIS A 804 14.78 17.28 -2.12
CA HIS A 804 13.97 18.48 -2.14
C HIS A 804 13.34 18.76 -3.53
N ILE A 805 12.00 18.79 -3.53
CA ILE A 805 11.08 19.53 -4.42
C ILE A 805 10.78 18.91 -5.81
N GLU A 806 9.47 18.77 -6.08
CA GLU A 806 8.76 18.33 -7.30
C GLU A 806 9.32 17.07 -7.98
N VAL A 807 8.66 15.93 -7.73
CA VAL A 807 8.97 14.56 -8.21
C VAL A 807 9.54 14.52 -9.63
N PHE A 808 8.94 15.29 -10.54
CA PHE A 808 9.21 15.24 -11.97
C PHE A 808 10.24 16.26 -12.46
N SER A 809 10.67 17.23 -11.65
CA SER A 809 11.58 18.29 -12.12
C SER A 809 13.04 17.82 -12.21
N SER A 810 13.48 16.98 -11.28
CA SER A 810 14.88 16.51 -11.15
C SER A 810 15.09 15.10 -11.73
N LEU A 811 14.04 14.27 -11.79
CA LEU A 811 14.12 12.89 -12.25
C LEU A 811 14.46 12.74 -13.75
N PRO A 812 13.92 13.53 -14.70
CA PRO A 812 14.32 13.45 -16.10
C PRO A 812 15.78 13.89 -16.31
N THR A 813 16.31 14.76 -15.44
CA THR A 813 17.74 15.11 -15.45
C THR A 813 18.59 13.90 -15.10
N PHE A 814 18.20 13.17 -14.05
CA PHE A 814 18.86 11.94 -13.64
C PHE A 814 18.74 10.82 -14.68
N LEU A 815 17.55 10.59 -15.24
CA LEU A 815 17.32 9.56 -16.27
C LEU A 815 18.00 9.87 -17.61
N SER A 816 18.06 11.14 -17.99
CA SER A 816 18.86 11.59 -19.13
C SER A 816 20.34 11.36 -18.87
N LEU A 817 20.87 11.66 -17.68
CA LEU A 817 22.27 11.33 -17.35
C LEU A 817 22.56 9.83 -17.46
N VAL A 818 21.59 8.98 -17.12
CA VAL A 818 21.69 7.51 -17.21
C VAL A 818 21.40 6.97 -18.63
N SER A 819 21.13 7.84 -19.61
CA SER A 819 20.84 7.48 -21.02
C SER A 819 19.66 6.50 -21.19
N SER A 820 18.71 6.49 -20.26
CA SER A 820 17.50 5.64 -20.34
C SER A 820 16.39 6.35 -21.10
N ASN A 821 16.56 6.49 -22.42
CA ASN A 821 15.69 7.31 -23.28
C ASN A 821 14.18 7.08 -23.07
N LYS A 822 13.74 5.81 -22.98
CA LYS A 822 12.32 5.46 -22.79
C LYS A 822 11.74 5.99 -21.47
N LEU A 823 12.50 5.86 -20.37
CA LEU A 823 12.06 6.36 -19.06
C LEU A 823 12.16 7.88 -19.00
N THR A 824 13.15 8.49 -19.66
CA THR A 824 13.28 9.95 -19.75
C THR A 824 12.12 10.57 -20.53
N ASP A 825 11.73 9.97 -21.67
CA ASP A 825 10.56 10.38 -22.46
C ASP A 825 9.29 10.30 -21.61
N ALA A 826 9.07 9.19 -20.89
CA ALA A 826 7.93 9.02 -20.00
C ALA A 826 7.93 10.04 -18.84
N ALA A 827 9.07 10.25 -18.18
CA ALA A 827 9.18 11.22 -17.09
C ALA A 827 8.91 12.66 -17.54
N LEU A 828 9.39 13.05 -18.74
CA LEU A 828 9.09 14.36 -19.34
C LEU A 828 7.59 14.49 -19.66
N ALA A 829 6.95 13.44 -20.17
CA ALA A 829 5.51 13.47 -20.42
C ALA A 829 4.70 13.72 -19.14
N HIS A 830 5.06 13.06 -18.03
CA HIS A 830 4.42 13.31 -16.73
C HIS A 830 4.72 14.70 -16.17
N GLU A 831 5.93 15.25 -16.37
CA GLU A 831 6.26 16.64 -16.00
C GLU A 831 5.37 17.65 -16.74
N LEU A 832 5.14 17.42 -18.04
CA LEU A 832 4.27 18.27 -18.86
C LEU A 832 2.80 18.21 -18.42
N VAL A 833 2.30 17.02 -18.09
CA VAL A 833 0.94 16.84 -17.59
C VAL A 833 0.75 17.52 -16.24
N ALA A 834 1.74 17.40 -15.33
CA ALA A 834 1.72 18.08 -14.04
C ALA A 834 1.71 19.61 -14.18
N ALA A 835 2.31 20.15 -15.24
CA ALA A 835 2.30 21.58 -15.57
C ALA A 835 1.08 22.02 -16.40
N ASN A 836 -0.03 21.25 -16.41
CA ASN A 836 -1.24 21.52 -17.20
C ASN A 836 -0.99 21.69 -18.71
N GLY A 837 0.07 21.09 -19.23
CA GLY A 837 0.44 21.18 -20.65
C GLY A 837 1.24 22.43 -21.01
N GLU A 838 1.67 23.24 -20.05
CA GLU A 838 2.54 24.40 -20.28
C GLU A 838 4.02 24.05 -20.01
N PRO A 839 4.82 23.75 -21.04
CA PRO A 839 6.22 23.37 -20.88
C PRO A 839 7.08 24.57 -20.46
N GLY A 840 7.70 24.50 -19.28
CA GLY A 840 8.66 25.50 -18.82
C GLY A 840 10.03 25.41 -19.53
N ALA A 841 10.88 26.42 -19.33
CA ALA A 841 12.23 26.46 -19.94
C ALA A 841 13.08 25.21 -19.60
N ARG A 842 12.94 24.67 -18.39
CA ARG A 842 13.65 23.47 -17.92
C ARG A 842 13.25 22.21 -18.70
N TYR A 843 11.96 22.02 -18.95
CA TYR A 843 11.42 20.92 -19.75
C TYR A 843 12.08 20.89 -21.14
N TYR A 844 12.14 22.03 -21.82
CA TYR A 844 12.75 22.14 -23.14
C TYR A 844 14.27 21.91 -23.14
N VAL A 845 14.99 22.28 -22.07
CA VAL A 845 16.41 21.94 -21.92
C VAL A 845 16.60 20.43 -21.81
N LEU A 846 15.75 19.75 -21.04
CA LEU A 846 15.82 18.31 -20.82
C LEU A 846 15.42 17.53 -22.07
N LEU A 847 14.36 17.95 -22.76
CA LEU A 847 13.95 17.40 -24.05
C LEU A 847 15.04 17.60 -25.10
N GLY A 848 15.67 18.78 -25.16
CA GLY A 848 16.81 19.04 -26.03
C GLY A 848 17.99 18.08 -25.77
N ARG A 849 18.34 17.84 -24.51
CA ARG A 849 19.39 16.86 -24.12
C ARG A 849 19.03 15.44 -24.54
N LEU A 850 17.78 15.03 -24.35
CA LEU A 850 17.30 13.72 -24.78
C LEU A 850 17.38 13.55 -26.31
N LYS A 851 17.00 14.58 -27.08
CA LYS A 851 17.14 14.58 -28.55
C LYS A 851 18.59 14.51 -29.01
N ILE A 852 19.53 15.13 -28.30
CA ILE A 852 20.98 14.96 -28.53
C ILE A 852 21.39 13.50 -28.32
N GLN A 853 20.93 12.86 -27.26
CA GLN A 853 21.22 11.45 -26.97
C GLN A 853 20.62 10.49 -28.03
N GLN A 854 19.46 10.83 -28.57
CA GLN A 854 18.82 10.14 -29.69
C GLN A 854 19.48 10.43 -31.06
N LYS A 855 20.49 11.31 -31.11
CA LYS A 855 21.17 11.81 -32.32
C LYS A 855 20.27 12.63 -33.27
N SER A 856 19.16 13.16 -32.75
CA SER A 856 18.24 14.05 -33.45
C SER A 856 18.64 15.51 -33.20
N PHE A 857 19.75 15.95 -33.78
CA PHE A 857 20.35 17.25 -33.49
C PHE A 857 19.48 18.46 -33.92
N ILE A 858 18.68 18.32 -34.98
CA ILE A 858 17.79 19.38 -35.47
C ILE A 858 16.67 19.65 -34.46
N GLU A 859 15.98 18.59 -34.03
CA GLU A 859 14.94 18.68 -32.99
C GLU A 859 15.52 19.17 -31.66
N ALA A 860 16.75 18.77 -31.31
CA ALA A 860 17.42 19.28 -30.12
C ALA A 860 17.66 20.79 -30.17
N GLU A 861 18.13 21.30 -31.31
CA GLU A 861 18.37 22.73 -31.50
C GLU A 861 17.08 23.54 -31.39
N GLU A 862 15.98 23.05 -31.96
CA GLU A 862 14.65 23.68 -31.86
C GLU A 862 14.17 23.75 -30.40
N ASN A 863 14.27 22.65 -29.66
CA ASN A 863 13.88 22.61 -28.25
C ASN A 863 14.75 23.54 -27.39
N LEU A 864 16.06 23.56 -27.60
CA LEU A 864 16.95 24.47 -26.85
C LEU A 864 16.67 25.95 -27.17
N LYS A 865 16.28 26.28 -28.41
CA LYS A 865 15.82 27.64 -28.75
C LYS A 865 14.55 28.02 -28.01
N GLN A 866 13.57 27.12 -27.88
CA GLN A 866 12.35 27.36 -27.10
C GLN A 866 12.66 27.57 -25.61
N ALA A 867 13.60 26.80 -25.05
CA ALA A 867 14.05 27.01 -23.67
C ALA A 867 14.62 28.42 -23.43
N VAL A 868 15.39 28.95 -24.39
CA VAL A 868 15.95 30.30 -24.30
C VAL A 868 14.86 31.36 -24.35
N VAL A 869 13.87 31.20 -25.24
CA VAL A 869 12.73 32.13 -25.34
C VAL A 869 11.95 32.23 -24.02
N LEU A 870 11.68 31.10 -23.38
CA LEU A 870 10.91 31.03 -22.13
C LEU A 870 11.70 31.48 -20.89
N LYS A 871 13.04 31.49 -20.94
CA LYS A 871 13.88 32.02 -19.86
C LYS A 871 13.94 33.56 -19.86
N HIS A 872 13.52 34.19 -20.95
CA HIS A 872 13.50 35.64 -21.15
C HIS A 872 12.10 36.27 -21.00
N GLN A 873 11.07 35.45 -20.74
CA GLN A 873 9.74 35.87 -20.30
C GLN A 873 9.67 35.74 -18.78
#